data_AF-A0A315W0Y5-F1
#
_entry.id   AF-A0A315W0Y5-F1
#
_cell.length_a   1.000
_cell.length_b   1.000
_cell.length_c   1.000
_cell.angle_alpha   90.00
_cell.angle_beta   90.00
_cell.angle_gamma   90.00
#
_symmetry.space_group_name_H-M   'P 1'
#
loop_
_entity.id
_entity.type
_entity.pdbx_description
1 polymer ?
#
loop_
_entity_poly.entity_id
_entity_poly.type
_entity_poly.pdbx_seq_one_letter_code
_entity_poly.pdbx_strand_id
1 'polypeptide(L)'
;MLLFLLICSYNQEAFRASGFNMRSAALFLLMLCRSVGEGRAEVSVPADGGTRTEARPPRDLSVLWEEVQGLKQLVLSLKGDQVDQRQELRTVESRVRDGEMEAELKKQSMDELQMALDLLLTEQSSGLRKKMEELEEKTKAEISELQARISSSENSVEILKKKNSAAAAELLFLQTRLRASESSVEQLRRKDTVLTGRLCNTERLMEDLMGQISEIQACNISAGMDSEALVLESHLDVHLDTLKADIEAQIHQLENKLTSSHVFLEGLSAAAEHRLNEAERQQDELRSHNTELESRLRSREKQLEDQKTLNTSMETRLRSTEEQLDQLKNQSAGTIIRSPDVPVRLKSTDDQLVQLKNHTAVLEVRLRVSEKNLEDLKTENSELVSRLRTRETQLEDQKTTNISTNMETRLRSTEEQLDQLKNQSAVMETRLRSTEEQLDQLKNQSAGQTESVRDGWRSRKQEAQVTTQFSWMESRLTDEQRRTAEFETQLSAVTFRLNVTKELLDDLKKQSLAGAADLASLSERLTAAQGNTEDEVKVAFSAGLTDSGIVGPFDEETTLIFSKTITNVGWGYNSSAGVFTAPVTGLYFFSFTAADYLKGYMGLYLYRNEQPVTFSLDLNDHGGYASMTSAVALQLDRGDRVRLALPASYRLYDDSRNFSVFSGFLLFP
;
A
#
# COMPACT_ATOMS: atom_id res chain seq x y z
N MET A 1 28.38 11.19 -61.63
CA MET A 1 27.94 12.31 -60.76
C MET A 1 26.82 11.92 -59.80
N LEU A 2 25.71 11.32 -60.24
CA LEU A 2 24.60 10.93 -59.35
C LEU A 2 24.96 9.83 -58.32
N LEU A 3 25.86 8.91 -58.64
CA LEU A 3 26.33 7.89 -57.69
C LEU A 3 27.30 8.45 -56.61
N PHE A 4 27.90 9.62 -56.86
CA PHE A 4 28.84 10.27 -55.92
C PHE A 4 28.09 11.14 -54.90
N LEU A 5 26.95 11.72 -55.29
CA LEU A 5 26.05 12.45 -54.38
C LEU A 5 25.33 11.53 -53.40
N LEU A 6 25.05 10.27 -53.76
CA LEU A 6 24.42 9.30 -52.86
C LEU A 6 25.36 8.77 -51.76
N ILE A 7 26.66 8.67 -52.06
CA ILE A 7 27.67 8.16 -51.11
C ILE A 7 28.06 9.24 -50.09
N CYS A 8 27.99 10.52 -50.44
CA CYS A 8 28.26 11.63 -49.53
C CYS A 8 27.14 11.90 -48.51
N SER A 9 25.90 11.45 -48.75
CA SER A 9 24.77 11.67 -47.82
C SER A 9 24.64 10.62 -46.72
N TYR A 10 25.29 9.45 -46.84
CA TYR A 10 25.03 8.30 -45.96
C TYR A 10 26.11 8.05 -44.89
N ASN A 11 27.16 8.88 -44.82
CA ASN A 11 28.28 8.67 -43.88
C ASN A 11 28.82 9.99 -43.33
N GLN A 12 27.95 10.77 -42.69
CA GLN A 12 28.33 12.07 -42.10
C GLN A 12 28.98 11.94 -40.72
N GLU A 13 28.94 10.76 -40.08
CA GLU A 13 29.53 10.52 -38.76
C GLU A 13 30.91 9.83 -38.80
N ALA A 14 31.24 9.11 -39.87
CA ALA A 14 32.50 8.35 -39.94
C ALA A 14 33.73 9.18 -40.37
N PHE A 15 33.57 10.42 -40.83
CA PHE A 15 34.65 11.22 -41.43
C PHE A 15 35.20 12.36 -40.53
N ARG A 16 34.72 12.50 -39.29
CA ARG A 16 35.23 13.52 -38.34
C ARG A 16 36.44 13.07 -37.50
N ALA A 17 36.84 11.79 -37.57
CA ALA A 17 37.89 11.24 -36.69
C ALA A 17 39.28 11.07 -37.33
N SER A 18 39.45 11.29 -38.64
CA SER A 18 40.74 11.13 -39.31
C SER A 18 41.04 12.35 -40.19
N GLY A 19 41.90 13.23 -39.69
CA GLY A 19 42.34 14.45 -40.38
C GLY A 19 43.13 14.17 -41.67
N PHE A 20 42.45 13.73 -42.72
CA PHE A 20 43.04 13.42 -44.02
C PHE A 20 42.74 14.52 -45.03
N ASN A 21 43.80 15.11 -45.58
CA ASN A 21 43.76 16.33 -46.37
C ASN A 21 43.33 16.05 -47.84
N MET A 22 42.12 16.46 -48.23
CA MET A 22 41.49 16.17 -49.54
C MET A 22 42.19 16.75 -50.77
N ARG A 23 43.21 17.61 -50.62
CA ARG A 23 43.86 18.28 -51.77
C ARG A 23 44.80 17.37 -52.58
N SER A 24 45.31 16.29 -51.98
CA SER A 24 46.26 15.40 -52.66
C SER A 24 45.59 14.36 -53.59
N ALA A 25 44.34 13.99 -53.33
CA ALA A 25 43.61 12.98 -54.12
C ALA A 25 43.04 13.55 -55.43
N ALA A 26 42.67 14.84 -55.45
CA ALA A 26 42.15 15.52 -56.63
C ALA A 26 43.23 15.71 -57.72
N LEU A 27 44.49 15.93 -57.32
CA LEU A 27 45.62 16.09 -58.25
C LEU A 27 46.05 14.75 -58.89
N PHE A 28 45.87 13.64 -58.18
CA PHE A 28 46.21 12.31 -58.70
C PHE A 28 45.20 11.79 -59.73
N LEU A 29 43.92 12.17 -59.60
CA LEU A 29 42.86 11.81 -60.56
C LEU A 29 42.80 12.72 -61.80
N LEU A 30 43.27 13.97 -61.70
CA LEU A 30 43.37 14.88 -62.85
C LEU A 30 44.51 14.52 -63.83
N MET A 31 45.52 13.76 -63.40
CA MET A 31 46.60 13.26 -64.27
C MET A 31 46.20 12.00 -65.06
N LEU A 32 45.21 11.22 -64.59
CA LEU A 32 44.77 9.98 -65.26
C LEU A 32 43.66 10.21 -66.31
N CYS A 33 43.01 11.37 -66.32
CA CYS A 33 41.95 11.70 -67.27
C CYS A 33 42.41 12.45 -68.54
N ARG A 34 43.73 12.60 -68.78
CA ARG A 34 44.25 13.38 -69.91
C ARG A 34 44.89 12.58 -71.05
N SER A 35 44.74 11.25 -71.10
CA SER A 35 45.35 10.41 -72.14
C SER A 35 44.39 9.53 -72.95
N VAL A 36 43.09 9.83 -73.00
CA VAL A 36 42.15 9.17 -73.93
C VAL A 36 41.39 10.25 -74.70
N GLY A 37 42.13 10.90 -75.60
CA GLY A 37 41.58 11.81 -76.61
C GLY A 37 41.58 11.11 -77.97
N GLU A 38 40.38 11.04 -78.55
CA GLU A 38 40.08 11.30 -79.97
C GLU A 38 40.85 10.54 -81.06
N GLY A 39 40.11 9.77 -81.86
CA GLY A 39 40.61 9.24 -83.13
C GLY A 39 39.71 8.21 -83.78
N ARG A 40 38.43 8.55 -84.03
CA ARG A 40 37.57 7.78 -84.95
C ARG A 40 37.65 8.44 -86.33
N ALA A 41 38.45 7.88 -87.23
CA ALA A 41 38.38 8.17 -88.65
C ALA A 41 38.40 6.85 -89.41
N GLU A 42 37.26 6.53 -90.04
CA GLU A 42 37.12 5.45 -91.02
C GLU A 42 37.87 5.85 -92.29
N VAL A 43 38.88 5.08 -92.70
CA VAL A 43 39.36 5.01 -94.10
C VAL A 43 39.79 3.57 -94.40
N SER A 44 39.37 3.11 -95.58
CA SER A 44 39.37 1.74 -96.09
C SER A 44 40.70 1.29 -96.74
N VAL A 45 41.13 0.03 -96.46
CA VAL A 45 41.78 -0.98 -97.37
C VAL A 45 43.24 -0.71 -97.86
N PRO A 46 44.10 -1.71 -98.24
CA PRO A 46 44.15 -3.18 -98.05
C PRO A 46 45.46 -3.72 -97.38
N ALA A 47 45.51 -5.05 -97.24
CA ALA A 47 46.59 -5.92 -96.79
C ALA A 47 47.98 -5.72 -97.43
N ASP A 48 49.04 -5.93 -96.63
CA ASP A 48 50.19 -6.75 -97.05
C ASP A 48 50.94 -7.34 -95.84
N GLY A 49 51.55 -8.49 -96.05
CA GLY A 49 52.17 -9.35 -95.04
C GLY A 49 53.52 -8.86 -94.52
N GLY A 50 53.93 -9.41 -93.38
CA GLY A 50 55.27 -9.15 -92.83
C GLY A 50 55.42 -9.69 -91.42
N THR A 51 56.06 -10.86 -91.33
CA THR A 51 56.44 -11.60 -90.12
C THR A 51 57.19 -10.76 -89.08
N ARG A 52 56.86 -10.92 -87.79
CA ARG A 52 57.85 -10.85 -86.70
C ARG A 52 57.37 -11.43 -85.37
N THR A 53 57.97 -12.59 -85.06
CA THR A 53 58.39 -13.07 -83.74
C THR A 53 57.40 -13.02 -82.57
N GLU A 54 56.92 -14.22 -82.25
CA GLU A 54 56.41 -14.60 -80.93
C GLU A 54 57.33 -14.12 -79.80
N ALA A 55 56.79 -13.28 -78.91
CA ALA A 55 57.24 -13.19 -77.54
C ALA A 55 56.06 -13.64 -76.67
N ARG A 56 56.13 -14.89 -76.19
CA ARG A 56 55.21 -15.44 -75.18
C ARG A 56 55.22 -14.53 -73.94
N PRO A 57 54.08 -14.05 -73.45
CA PRO A 57 54.04 -13.42 -72.13
C PRO A 57 54.27 -14.49 -71.05
N PRO A 58 54.88 -14.13 -69.89
CA PRO A 58 55.12 -15.07 -68.81
C PRO A 58 53.77 -15.62 -68.29
N ARG A 59 53.68 -16.94 -68.12
CA ARG A 59 52.46 -17.64 -67.68
C ARG A 59 51.98 -17.22 -66.27
N ASP A 60 52.80 -16.50 -65.52
CA ASP A 60 52.52 -16.13 -64.12
C ASP A 60 51.55 -14.95 -63.95
N LEU A 61 51.42 -14.07 -64.95
CA LEU A 61 50.50 -12.92 -64.87
C LEU A 61 49.03 -13.29 -65.10
N SER A 62 48.77 -14.29 -65.94
CA SER A 62 47.40 -14.78 -66.20
C SER A 62 46.80 -15.48 -64.98
N VAL A 63 47.62 -16.23 -64.25
CA VAL A 63 47.22 -16.94 -63.02
C VAL A 63 46.90 -15.94 -61.90
N LEU A 64 47.76 -14.95 -61.69
CA LEU A 64 47.51 -13.88 -60.71
C LEU A 64 46.25 -13.06 -61.02
N TRP A 65 45.93 -12.83 -62.29
CA TRP A 65 44.70 -12.13 -62.68
C TRP A 65 43.45 -12.97 -62.39
N GLU A 66 43.47 -14.27 -62.65
CA GLU A 66 42.37 -15.18 -62.31
C GLU A 66 42.16 -15.28 -60.79
N GLU A 67 43.24 -15.33 -59.99
CA GLU A 67 43.17 -15.32 -58.53
C GLU A 67 42.58 -14.02 -57.98
N VAL A 68 42.97 -12.86 -58.53
CA VAL A 68 42.42 -11.55 -58.13
C VAL A 68 40.94 -11.43 -58.51
N GLN A 69 40.52 -11.96 -59.66
CA GLN A 69 39.10 -12.03 -60.01
C GLN A 69 38.32 -12.99 -59.12
N GLY A 70 38.91 -14.13 -58.73
CA GLY A 70 38.35 -15.07 -57.76
C GLY A 70 38.13 -14.42 -56.38
N LEU A 71 39.14 -13.70 -55.88
CA LEU A 71 39.05 -12.91 -54.65
C LEU A 71 37.96 -11.84 -54.72
N LYS A 72 37.85 -11.13 -55.84
CA LYS A 72 36.80 -10.13 -56.06
C LYS A 72 35.40 -10.76 -55.99
N GLN A 73 35.20 -11.91 -56.61
CA GLN A 73 33.90 -12.62 -56.56
C GLN A 73 33.59 -13.12 -55.16
N LEU A 74 34.59 -13.63 -54.43
CA LEU A 74 34.44 -14.09 -53.07
C LEU A 74 34.09 -12.94 -52.10
N VAL A 75 34.69 -11.77 -52.28
CA VAL A 75 34.34 -10.54 -51.54
C VAL A 75 32.92 -10.07 -51.86
N LEU A 76 32.48 -10.15 -53.12
CA LEU A 76 31.11 -9.80 -53.49
C LEU A 76 30.08 -10.78 -52.90
N SER A 77 30.40 -12.08 -52.90
CA SER A 77 29.57 -13.12 -52.26
C SER A 77 29.44 -12.89 -50.76
N LEU A 78 30.57 -12.71 -50.06
CA LEU A 78 30.59 -12.41 -48.62
C LEU A 78 29.80 -11.14 -48.28
N LYS A 79 29.85 -10.13 -49.15
CA LYS A 79 29.09 -8.89 -48.96
C LYS A 79 27.60 -9.08 -49.22
N GLY A 80 27.21 -9.97 -50.13
CA GLY A 80 25.84 -10.43 -50.31
C GLY A 80 25.33 -11.17 -49.07
N ASP A 81 26.07 -12.18 -48.61
CA ASP A 81 25.73 -12.96 -47.41
C ASP A 81 25.60 -12.07 -46.17
N GLN A 82 26.47 -11.06 -46.03
CA GLN A 82 26.41 -10.08 -44.94
C GLN A 82 25.14 -9.20 -45.01
N VAL A 83 24.68 -8.86 -46.21
CA VAL A 83 23.45 -8.09 -46.40
C VAL A 83 22.22 -8.96 -46.10
N ASP A 84 22.22 -10.22 -46.52
CA ASP A 84 21.14 -11.16 -46.26
C ASP A 84 21.02 -11.46 -44.76
N GLN A 85 22.14 -11.67 -44.06
CA GLN A 85 22.14 -11.80 -42.59
C GLN A 85 21.59 -10.57 -41.88
N ARG A 86 21.91 -9.35 -42.37
CA ARG A 86 21.34 -8.11 -41.82
C ARG A 86 19.84 -7.99 -42.09
N GLN A 87 19.36 -8.52 -43.20
CA GLN A 87 17.93 -8.54 -43.54
C GLN A 87 17.17 -9.53 -42.64
N GLU A 88 17.74 -10.70 -42.40
CA GLU A 88 17.21 -11.69 -41.46
C GLU A 88 17.16 -11.15 -40.03
N LEU A 89 18.24 -10.52 -39.55
CA LEU A 89 18.28 -9.87 -38.24
C LEU A 89 17.17 -8.83 -38.07
N ARG A 90 16.97 -7.96 -39.06
CA ARG A 90 15.87 -6.96 -39.02
C ARG A 90 14.49 -7.61 -38.96
N THR A 91 14.31 -8.75 -39.61
CA THR A 91 13.04 -9.50 -39.62
C THR A 91 12.81 -10.19 -38.27
N VAL A 92 13.87 -10.69 -37.64
CA VAL A 92 13.79 -11.26 -36.28
C VAL A 92 13.52 -10.14 -35.27
N GLU A 93 14.21 -9.00 -35.36
CA GLU A 93 13.98 -7.84 -34.50
C GLU A 93 12.54 -7.32 -34.59
N SER A 94 11.93 -7.29 -35.78
CA SER A 94 10.52 -6.89 -35.90
C SER A 94 9.59 -7.88 -35.21
N ARG A 95 9.80 -9.19 -35.42
CA ARG A 95 8.98 -10.25 -34.79
C ARG A 95 9.11 -10.26 -33.27
N VAL A 96 10.30 -9.95 -32.75
CA VAL A 96 10.52 -9.81 -31.29
C VAL A 96 9.75 -8.61 -30.76
N ARG A 97 9.84 -7.45 -31.40
CA ARG A 97 9.06 -6.25 -31.00
C ARG A 97 7.55 -6.49 -31.03
N ASP A 98 7.06 -7.17 -32.06
CA ASP A 98 5.63 -7.50 -32.17
C ASP A 98 5.21 -8.47 -31.05
N GLY A 99 6.04 -9.47 -30.73
CA GLY A 99 5.80 -10.41 -29.63
C GLY A 99 5.86 -9.75 -28.24
N GLU A 100 6.76 -8.78 -28.03
CA GLU A 100 6.83 -7.97 -26.81
C GLU A 100 5.56 -7.13 -26.63
N MET A 101 5.07 -6.48 -27.69
CA MET A 101 3.79 -5.76 -27.63
C MET A 101 2.61 -6.68 -27.31
N GLU A 102 2.53 -7.85 -27.94
CA GLU A 102 1.43 -8.79 -27.67
C GLU A 102 1.46 -9.34 -26.24
N ALA A 103 2.66 -9.57 -25.69
CA ALA A 103 2.84 -9.96 -24.29
C ALA A 103 2.42 -8.84 -23.32
N GLU A 104 2.79 -7.59 -23.59
CA GLU A 104 2.42 -6.46 -22.74
C GLU A 104 0.90 -6.21 -22.79
N LEU A 105 0.26 -6.41 -23.95
CA LEU A 105 -1.18 -6.27 -24.10
C LEU A 105 -1.95 -7.38 -23.37
N LYS A 106 -1.44 -8.63 -23.40
CA LYS A 106 -2.00 -9.73 -22.60
C LYS A 106 -1.83 -9.48 -21.11
N LYS A 107 -0.68 -8.95 -20.69
CA LYS A 107 -0.43 -8.57 -19.29
C LYS A 107 -1.40 -7.49 -18.81
N GLN A 108 -1.60 -6.43 -19.60
CA GLN A 108 -2.61 -5.40 -19.30
C GLN A 108 -4.03 -6.00 -19.18
N SER A 109 -4.42 -6.91 -20.09
CA SER A 109 -5.74 -7.57 -20.00
C SER A 109 -5.89 -8.47 -18.76
N MET A 110 -4.80 -9.11 -18.34
CA MET A 110 -4.78 -9.94 -17.14
C MET A 110 -4.86 -9.07 -15.88
N ASP A 111 -4.17 -7.93 -15.85
CA ASP A 111 -4.23 -6.95 -14.76
C ASP A 111 -5.64 -6.34 -14.64
N GLU A 112 -6.29 -6.03 -15.77
CA GLU A 112 -7.69 -5.57 -15.79
C GLU A 112 -8.67 -6.63 -15.24
N LEU A 113 -8.51 -7.89 -15.66
CA LEU A 113 -9.31 -9.00 -15.13
C LEU A 113 -9.06 -9.25 -13.65
N GLN A 114 -7.81 -9.14 -13.20
CA GLN A 114 -7.43 -9.27 -11.79
C GLN A 114 -8.12 -8.17 -10.96
N MET A 115 -8.07 -6.92 -11.45
CA MET A 115 -8.71 -5.79 -10.77
C MET A 115 -10.22 -5.93 -10.72
N ALA A 116 -10.85 -6.42 -11.79
CA ALA A 116 -12.29 -6.69 -11.81
C ALA A 116 -12.70 -7.82 -10.83
N LEU A 117 -11.87 -8.87 -10.73
CA LEU A 117 -12.09 -9.96 -9.78
C LEU A 117 -11.97 -9.48 -8.33
N ASP A 118 -10.96 -8.66 -8.03
CA ASP A 118 -10.76 -8.08 -6.70
C ASP A 118 -11.91 -7.12 -6.32
N LEU A 119 -12.40 -6.33 -7.27
CA LEU A 119 -13.55 -5.44 -7.04
C LEU A 119 -14.83 -6.23 -6.75
N LEU A 120 -15.04 -7.34 -7.46
CA LEU A 120 -16.23 -8.17 -7.27
C LEU A 120 -16.15 -8.99 -5.95
N LEU A 121 -14.97 -9.47 -5.58
CA LEU A 121 -14.72 -10.12 -4.29
C LEU A 121 -14.90 -9.15 -3.11
N THR A 122 -14.41 -7.92 -3.24
CA THR A 122 -14.58 -6.88 -2.21
C THR A 122 -16.04 -6.47 -2.07
N GLU A 123 -16.78 -6.34 -3.16
CA GLU A 123 -18.21 -6.03 -3.13
C GLU A 123 -19.02 -7.16 -2.48
N GLN A 124 -18.80 -8.41 -2.89
CA GLN A 124 -19.45 -9.60 -2.30
C GLN A 124 -19.14 -9.73 -0.80
N SER A 125 -17.88 -9.59 -0.40
CA SER A 125 -17.47 -9.70 1.00
C SER A 125 -17.98 -8.55 1.86
N SER A 126 -18.07 -7.33 1.31
CA SER A 126 -18.69 -6.19 2.00
C SER A 126 -20.20 -6.39 2.20
N GLY A 127 -20.90 -6.94 1.19
CA GLY A 127 -22.32 -7.24 1.26
C GLY A 127 -22.64 -8.34 2.28
N LEU A 128 -21.84 -9.40 2.30
CA LEU A 128 -21.94 -10.46 3.31
C LEU A 128 -21.66 -9.93 4.72
N ARG A 129 -20.64 -9.08 4.88
CA ARG A 129 -20.31 -8.48 6.17
C ARG A 129 -21.46 -7.63 6.72
N LYS A 130 -22.06 -6.76 5.89
CA LYS A 130 -23.23 -5.96 6.31
C LYS A 130 -24.41 -6.82 6.74
N LYS A 131 -24.71 -7.89 5.99
CA LYS A 131 -25.78 -8.83 6.36
C LYS A 131 -25.50 -9.55 7.69
N MET A 132 -24.23 -9.88 7.94
CA MET A 132 -23.80 -10.50 9.19
C MET A 132 -23.99 -9.53 10.37
N GLU A 133 -23.59 -8.27 10.19
CA GLU A 133 -23.72 -7.19 11.18
C GLU A 133 -25.20 -6.89 11.50
N GLU A 134 -26.07 -6.85 10.48
CA GLU A 134 -27.52 -6.69 10.66
C GLU A 134 -28.14 -7.86 11.46
N LEU A 135 -27.70 -9.09 11.19
CA LEU A 135 -28.15 -10.27 11.94
C LEU A 135 -27.63 -10.27 13.38
N GLU A 136 -26.39 -9.85 13.61
CA GLU A 136 -25.79 -9.73 14.94
C GLU A 136 -26.52 -8.67 15.78
N GLU A 137 -26.81 -7.49 15.23
CA GLU A 137 -27.57 -6.46 15.95
C GLU A 137 -29.02 -6.91 16.21
N LYS A 138 -29.66 -7.60 15.25
CA LYS A 138 -31.01 -8.16 15.47
C LYS A 138 -31.02 -9.19 16.61
N THR A 139 -30.06 -10.11 16.62
CA THR A 139 -29.98 -11.15 17.68
C THR A 139 -29.65 -10.53 19.04
N LYS A 140 -28.79 -9.51 19.09
CA LYS A 140 -28.48 -8.77 20.32
C LYS A 140 -29.69 -8.01 20.87
N ALA A 141 -30.51 -7.42 20.00
CA ALA A 141 -31.77 -6.78 20.40
C ALA A 141 -32.76 -7.80 20.98
N GLU A 142 -32.91 -8.96 20.33
CA GLU A 142 -33.77 -10.05 20.83
C GLU A 142 -33.30 -10.60 22.19
N ILE A 143 -31.98 -10.78 22.38
CA ILE A 143 -31.41 -11.19 23.67
C ILE A 143 -31.69 -10.15 24.76
N SER A 144 -31.57 -8.86 24.43
CA SER A 144 -31.84 -7.77 25.38
C SER A 144 -33.31 -7.73 25.80
N GLU A 145 -34.25 -7.94 24.86
CA GLU A 145 -35.68 -8.04 25.17
C GLU A 145 -35.98 -9.26 26.06
N LEU A 146 -35.38 -10.41 25.74
CA LEU A 146 -35.54 -11.62 26.55
C LEU A 146 -34.98 -11.44 27.97
N GLN A 147 -33.82 -10.79 28.13
CA GLN A 147 -33.26 -10.47 29.45
C GLN A 147 -34.16 -9.54 30.26
N ALA A 148 -34.76 -8.53 29.62
CA ALA A 148 -35.71 -7.64 30.29
C ALA A 148 -36.98 -8.40 30.75
N ARG A 149 -37.51 -9.30 29.90
CA ARG A 149 -38.66 -10.16 30.25
C ARG A 149 -38.35 -11.12 31.39
N ILE A 150 -37.16 -11.72 31.38
CA ILE A 150 -36.70 -12.60 32.48
C ILE A 150 -36.62 -11.80 33.78
N SER A 151 -35.99 -10.63 33.77
CA SER A 151 -35.87 -9.77 34.96
C SER A 151 -37.25 -9.37 35.52
N SER A 152 -38.20 -9.03 34.65
CA SER A 152 -39.58 -8.73 35.07
C SER A 152 -40.29 -9.95 35.65
N SER A 153 -40.07 -11.13 35.07
CA SER A 153 -40.62 -12.39 35.57
C SER A 153 -40.02 -12.77 36.93
N GLU A 154 -38.70 -12.62 37.10
CA GLU A 154 -37.99 -12.86 38.36
C GLU A 154 -38.53 -11.96 39.48
N ASN A 155 -38.72 -10.67 39.21
CA ASN A 155 -39.34 -9.74 40.16
C ASN A 155 -40.76 -10.18 40.55
N SER A 156 -41.55 -10.64 39.58
CA SER A 156 -42.92 -11.14 39.83
C SER A 156 -42.91 -12.40 40.69
N VAL A 157 -41.99 -13.33 40.42
CA VAL A 157 -41.79 -14.55 41.22
C VAL A 157 -41.34 -14.19 42.64
N GLU A 158 -40.46 -13.22 42.82
CA GLU A 158 -40.02 -12.78 44.14
C GLU A 158 -41.16 -12.17 44.96
N ILE A 159 -42.02 -11.35 44.34
CA ILE A 159 -43.24 -10.81 44.96
C ILE A 159 -44.18 -11.95 45.36
N LEU A 160 -44.42 -12.92 44.48
CA LEU A 160 -45.26 -14.09 44.78
C LEU A 160 -44.68 -14.91 45.94
N LYS A 161 -43.35 -15.08 46.01
CA LYS A 161 -42.68 -15.78 47.10
C LYS A 161 -42.90 -15.07 48.44
N LYS A 162 -42.81 -13.73 48.48
CA LYS A 162 -43.10 -12.92 49.68
C LYS A 162 -44.56 -13.03 50.10
N LYS A 163 -45.50 -13.01 49.15
CA LYS A 163 -46.94 -13.21 49.43
C LYS A 163 -47.20 -14.62 49.98
N ASN A 164 -46.58 -15.65 49.41
CA ASN A 164 -46.75 -17.02 49.86
C ASN A 164 -46.18 -17.24 51.27
N SER A 165 -45.03 -16.62 51.61
CA SER A 165 -44.50 -16.67 52.98
C SER A 165 -45.41 -15.95 53.99
N ALA A 166 -46.03 -14.83 53.59
CA ALA A 166 -46.98 -14.13 54.45
C ALA A 166 -48.24 -14.97 54.69
N ALA A 167 -48.79 -15.59 53.64
CA ALA A 167 -49.93 -16.50 53.75
C ALA A 167 -49.61 -17.72 54.63
N ALA A 168 -48.41 -18.29 54.53
CA ALA A 168 -47.96 -19.38 55.41
C ALA A 168 -47.91 -18.95 56.89
N ALA A 169 -47.46 -17.72 57.17
CA ALA A 169 -47.46 -17.17 58.53
C ALA A 169 -48.88 -16.96 59.08
N GLU A 170 -49.81 -16.45 58.25
CA GLU A 170 -51.23 -16.32 58.62
C GLU A 170 -51.87 -17.67 58.93
N LEU A 171 -51.59 -18.71 58.13
CA LEU A 171 -52.09 -20.06 58.38
C LEU A 171 -51.62 -20.61 59.74
N LEU A 172 -50.35 -20.38 60.11
CA LEU A 172 -49.82 -20.77 61.42
C LEU A 172 -50.51 -20.02 62.57
N PHE A 173 -50.79 -18.73 62.38
CA PHE A 173 -51.52 -17.93 63.35
C PHE A 173 -52.96 -18.41 63.51
N LEU A 174 -53.66 -18.67 62.40
CA LEU A 174 -55.01 -19.24 62.41
C LEU A 174 -55.04 -20.62 63.06
N GLN A 175 -54.04 -21.47 62.80
CA GLN A 175 -53.94 -22.78 63.45
C GLN A 175 -53.78 -22.66 64.97
N THR A 176 -53.01 -21.68 65.43
CA THR A 176 -52.84 -21.42 66.88
C THR A 176 -54.12 -20.92 67.52
N ARG A 177 -54.84 -20.00 66.84
CA ARG A 177 -56.17 -19.54 67.29
C ARG A 177 -57.19 -20.67 67.32
N LEU A 178 -57.18 -21.54 66.32
CA LEU A 178 -58.07 -22.70 66.27
C LEU A 178 -57.83 -23.60 67.48
N ARG A 179 -56.57 -23.98 67.78
CA ARG A 179 -56.24 -24.77 68.98
C ARG A 179 -56.69 -24.10 70.29
N ALA A 180 -56.54 -22.78 70.40
CA ALA A 180 -57.02 -22.05 71.57
C ALA A 180 -58.56 -22.09 71.70
N SER A 181 -59.26 -21.98 70.57
CA SER A 181 -60.73 -22.10 70.54
C SER A 181 -61.18 -23.53 70.85
N GLU A 182 -60.51 -24.56 70.33
CA GLU A 182 -60.77 -25.97 70.64
C GLU A 182 -60.58 -26.25 72.12
N SER A 183 -59.52 -25.72 72.74
CA SER A 183 -59.31 -25.82 74.19
C SER A 183 -60.43 -25.15 74.99
N SER A 184 -60.91 -23.98 74.53
CA SER A 184 -62.03 -23.27 75.16
C SER A 184 -63.34 -24.06 75.05
N VAL A 185 -63.62 -24.65 73.89
CA VAL A 185 -64.78 -25.54 73.68
C VAL A 185 -64.67 -26.76 74.58
N GLU A 186 -63.49 -27.35 74.72
CA GLU A 186 -63.27 -28.50 75.60
C GLU A 186 -63.47 -28.14 77.08
N GLN A 187 -63.06 -26.94 77.50
CA GLN A 187 -63.38 -26.43 78.84
C GLN A 187 -64.89 -26.24 79.04
N LEU A 188 -65.62 -25.73 78.04
CA LEU A 188 -67.07 -25.61 78.10
C LEU A 188 -67.76 -26.97 78.19
N ARG A 189 -67.31 -27.96 77.41
CA ARG A 189 -67.82 -29.35 77.52
C ARG A 189 -67.64 -29.92 78.91
N ARG A 190 -66.48 -29.71 79.55
CA ARG A 190 -66.24 -30.13 80.95
C ARG A 190 -67.15 -29.40 81.94
N LYS A 191 -67.46 -28.13 81.71
CA LYS A 191 -68.43 -27.40 82.55
C LYS A 191 -69.84 -27.95 82.36
N ASP A 192 -70.21 -28.27 81.13
CA ASP A 192 -71.52 -28.84 80.79
C ASP A 192 -71.72 -30.20 81.46
N THR A 193 -70.72 -31.09 81.44
CA THR A 193 -70.81 -32.38 82.16
C THR A 193 -70.98 -32.22 83.67
N VAL A 194 -70.31 -31.23 84.28
CA VAL A 194 -70.47 -30.89 85.70
C VAL A 194 -71.87 -30.35 85.98
N LEU A 195 -72.39 -29.47 85.13
CA LEU A 195 -73.75 -28.93 85.26
C LEU A 195 -74.80 -30.03 85.12
N THR A 196 -74.66 -30.94 84.17
CA THR A 196 -75.54 -32.12 84.01
C THR A 196 -75.54 -32.99 85.27
N GLY A 197 -74.37 -33.23 85.88
CA GLY A 197 -74.28 -33.95 87.15
C GLY A 197 -74.98 -33.22 88.31
N ARG A 198 -74.85 -31.89 88.37
CA ARG A 198 -75.59 -31.07 89.36
C ARG A 198 -77.09 -31.12 89.13
N LEU A 199 -77.53 -31.07 87.87
CA LEU A 199 -78.94 -31.12 87.49
C LEU A 199 -79.57 -32.45 87.91
N CYS A 200 -78.88 -33.57 87.63
CA CYS A 200 -79.34 -34.90 88.02
C CYS A 200 -79.43 -35.06 89.55
N ASN A 201 -78.48 -34.47 90.30
CA ASN A 201 -78.57 -34.41 91.76
C ASN A 201 -79.77 -33.58 92.24
N THR A 202 -80.06 -32.44 91.61
CA THR A 202 -81.24 -31.63 91.95
C THR A 202 -82.55 -32.30 91.57
N GLU A 203 -82.61 -33.02 90.45
CA GLU A 203 -83.77 -33.82 90.05
C GLU A 203 -84.06 -34.90 91.10
N ARG A 204 -83.02 -35.63 91.54
CA ARG A 204 -83.16 -36.63 92.61
C ARG A 204 -83.64 -36.03 93.93
N LEU A 205 -83.17 -34.83 94.25
CA LEU A 205 -83.59 -34.09 95.46
C LEU A 205 -85.04 -33.59 95.35
N MET A 206 -85.48 -33.22 94.13
CA MET A 206 -86.88 -32.92 93.84
C MET A 206 -87.77 -34.16 93.92
N GLU A 207 -87.32 -35.32 93.44
CA GLU A 207 -88.02 -36.61 93.58
C GLU A 207 -88.19 -36.99 95.06
N ASP A 208 -87.15 -36.83 95.88
CA ASP A 208 -87.20 -37.04 97.34
C ASP A 208 -88.19 -36.09 98.02
N LEU A 209 -88.18 -34.80 97.64
CA LEU A 209 -89.13 -33.80 98.15
C LEU A 209 -90.57 -34.10 97.71
N MET A 210 -90.79 -34.56 96.48
CA MET A 210 -92.12 -35.01 96.01
C MET A 210 -92.61 -36.25 96.77
N GLY A 211 -91.70 -37.14 97.18
CA GLY A 211 -92.01 -38.25 98.09
C GLY A 211 -92.48 -37.76 99.46
N GLN A 212 -91.80 -36.76 100.04
CA GLN A 212 -92.20 -36.14 101.31
C GLN A 212 -93.54 -35.40 101.21
N ILE A 213 -93.82 -34.72 100.10
CA ILE A 213 -95.12 -34.06 99.86
C ILE A 213 -96.24 -35.11 99.73
N SER A 214 -95.95 -36.27 99.13
CA SER A 214 -96.90 -37.38 99.02
C SER A 214 -97.19 -38.04 100.38
N GLU A 215 -96.22 -38.05 101.31
CA GLU A 215 -96.41 -38.51 102.70
C GLU A 215 -97.18 -37.50 103.57
N ILE A 216 -97.06 -36.20 103.29
CA ILE A 216 -97.80 -35.13 104.01
C ILE A 216 -99.28 -35.06 103.58
N GLN A 217 -99.63 -35.46 102.35
CA GLN A 217 -101.03 -35.48 101.87
C GLN A 217 -101.89 -36.64 102.41
N ALA A 218 -101.34 -37.56 103.20
CA ALA A 218 -102.08 -38.69 103.80
C ALA A 218 -102.65 -38.43 105.21
N CYS A 219 -102.35 -37.27 105.83
CA CYS A 219 -102.83 -36.93 107.18
C CYS A 219 -103.24 -35.45 107.28
N ASN A 220 -104.48 -35.10 106.92
CA ASN A 220 -105.40 -34.40 107.83
C ASN A 220 -106.74 -34.02 107.18
N ILE A 221 -107.79 -34.38 107.92
CA ILE A 221 -109.19 -34.02 107.74
C ILE A 221 -109.48 -32.72 108.53
N SER A 222 -110.43 -31.94 108.01
CA SER A 222 -111.32 -30.99 108.70
C SER A 222 -110.86 -29.56 108.99
N ALA A 223 -111.67 -28.66 108.41
CA ALA A 223 -112.39 -27.55 109.03
C ALA A 223 -111.62 -26.29 109.49
N GLY A 224 -111.82 -25.25 108.68
CA GLY A 224 -112.33 -23.94 109.13
C GLY A 224 -111.31 -22.97 109.71
N MET A 225 -111.18 -21.79 109.09
CA MET A 225 -110.84 -20.51 109.75
C MET A 225 -110.85 -19.36 108.72
N ASP A 226 -112.04 -18.79 108.47
CA ASP A 226 -112.28 -17.63 107.60
C ASP A 226 -111.79 -16.29 108.20
N SER A 227 -110.54 -16.22 108.68
CA SER A 227 -109.95 -14.95 109.15
C SER A 227 -108.45 -14.80 108.86
N GLU A 228 -107.79 -15.82 108.30
CA GLU A 228 -106.44 -15.72 107.73
C GLU A 228 -106.44 -15.42 106.22
N ALA A 229 -107.57 -15.63 105.52
CA ALA A 229 -107.69 -15.42 104.08
C ALA A 229 -107.37 -13.98 103.65
N LEU A 230 -107.81 -12.98 104.42
CA LEU A 230 -107.56 -11.55 104.13
C LEU A 230 -106.11 -11.11 104.35
N VAL A 231 -105.38 -11.76 105.27
CA VAL A 231 -103.95 -11.47 105.50
C VAL A 231 -103.09 -12.18 104.47
N LEU A 232 -103.44 -13.43 104.13
CA LEU A 232 -102.82 -14.16 103.03
C LEU A 232 -103.03 -13.45 101.69
N GLU A 233 -104.22 -12.90 101.43
CA GLU A 233 -104.52 -12.16 100.19
C GLU A 233 -103.66 -10.89 100.06
N SER A 234 -103.47 -10.12 101.13
CA SER A 234 -102.56 -8.96 101.09
C SER A 234 -101.07 -9.36 100.97
N HIS A 235 -100.67 -10.48 101.59
CA HIS A 235 -99.29 -10.96 101.50
C HIS A 235 -99.00 -11.59 100.12
N LEU A 236 -100.02 -12.20 99.51
CA LEU A 236 -99.99 -12.71 98.14
C LEU A 236 -99.91 -11.54 97.15
N ASP A 237 -100.68 -10.47 97.34
CA ASP A 237 -100.60 -9.25 96.51
C ASP A 237 -99.21 -8.61 96.56
N VAL A 238 -98.63 -8.44 97.76
CA VAL A 238 -97.26 -7.91 97.89
C VAL A 238 -96.23 -8.82 97.22
N HIS A 239 -96.36 -10.15 97.38
CA HIS A 239 -95.47 -11.09 96.70
C HIS A 239 -95.65 -11.06 95.18
N LEU A 240 -96.88 -10.93 94.68
CA LEU A 240 -97.18 -10.81 93.25
C LEU A 240 -96.63 -9.51 92.67
N ASP A 241 -96.73 -8.40 93.39
CA ASP A 241 -96.16 -7.11 92.97
C ASP A 241 -94.63 -7.15 92.96
N THR A 242 -94.01 -7.81 93.95
CA THR A 242 -92.53 -7.97 93.99
C THR A 242 -92.06 -8.87 92.85
N LEU A 243 -92.76 -9.98 92.61
CA LEU A 243 -92.46 -10.89 91.49
C LEU A 243 -92.64 -10.18 90.14
N LYS A 244 -93.68 -9.36 90.01
CA LYS A 244 -93.93 -8.56 88.81
C LYS A 244 -92.81 -7.56 88.56
N ALA A 245 -92.36 -6.84 89.58
CA ALA A 245 -91.24 -5.91 89.46
C ALA A 245 -89.93 -6.61 89.07
N ASP A 246 -89.65 -7.79 89.63
CA ASP A 246 -88.48 -8.60 89.28
C ASP A 246 -88.56 -9.11 87.82
N ILE A 247 -89.74 -9.53 87.36
CA ILE A 247 -89.96 -9.93 85.96
C ILE A 247 -89.79 -8.73 85.03
N GLU A 248 -90.35 -7.56 85.36
CA GLU A 248 -90.19 -6.32 84.58
C GLU A 248 -88.72 -5.88 84.49
N ALA A 249 -87.96 -5.99 85.58
CA ALA A 249 -86.53 -5.70 85.60
C ALA A 249 -85.73 -6.70 84.72
N GLN A 250 -86.07 -7.99 84.76
CA GLN A 250 -85.45 -9.00 83.88
C GLN A 250 -85.79 -8.77 82.42
N ILE A 251 -87.03 -8.38 82.10
CA ILE A 251 -87.46 -8.03 80.75
C ILE A 251 -86.64 -6.84 80.24
N HIS A 252 -86.54 -5.75 81.00
CA HIS A 252 -85.72 -4.59 80.60
C HIS A 252 -84.24 -4.94 80.44
N GLN A 253 -83.70 -5.83 81.28
CA GLN A 253 -82.32 -6.29 81.12
C GLN A 253 -82.13 -7.11 79.82
N LEU A 254 -83.11 -7.95 79.47
CA LEU A 254 -83.10 -8.70 78.21
C LEU A 254 -83.28 -7.79 77.00
N GLU A 255 -84.16 -6.80 77.07
CA GLU A 255 -84.35 -5.78 76.03
C GLU A 255 -83.07 -4.98 75.77
N ASN A 256 -82.36 -4.57 76.82
CA ASN A 256 -81.07 -3.89 76.71
C ASN A 256 -79.98 -4.79 76.09
N LYS A 257 -79.94 -6.08 76.42
CA LYS A 257 -79.02 -7.04 75.79
C LYS A 257 -79.38 -7.29 74.32
N LEU A 258 -80.67 -7.36 74.02
CA LEU A 258 -81.18 -7.57 72.66
C LEU A 258 -80.85 -6.38 71.76
N THR A 259 -81.09 -5.15 72.24
CA THR A 259 -80.75 -3.92 71.52
C THR A 259 -79.23 -3.79 71.32
N SER A 260 -78.41 -4.06 72.34
CA SER A 260 -76.95 -4.08 72.19
C SER A 260 -76.48 -5.11 71.18
N SER A 261 -77.10 -6.30 71.15
CA SER A 261 -76.76 -7.35 70.17
C SER A 261 -77.19 -6.97 68.76
N HIS A 262 -78.34 -6.29 68.62
CA HIS A 262 -78.85 -5.82 67.34
C HIS A 262 -77.91 -4.78 66.71
N VAL A 263 -77.47 -3.78 67.47
CA VAL A 263 -76.51 -2.77 67.01
C VAL A 263 -75.17 -3.40 66.60
N PHE A 264 -74.71 -4.41 67.34
CA PHE A 264 -73.49 -5.14 66.98
C PHE A 264 -73.64 -5.93 65.67
N LEU A 265 -74.79 -6.60 65.46
CA LEU A 265 -75.08 -7.32 64.22
C LEU A 265 -75.23 -6.38 63.02
N GLU A 266 -75.85 -5.22 63.19
CA GLU A 266 -75.92 -4.18 62.14
C GLU A 266 -74.52 -3.69 61.75
N GLY A 267 -73.65 -3.44 62.73
CA GLY A 267 -72.25 -3.07 62.48
C GLY A 267 -71.48 -4.14 61.72
N LEU A 268 -71.68 -5.43 62.05
CA LEU A 268 -71.09 -6.53 61.30
C LEU A 268 -71.66 -6.66 59.87
N SER A 269 -72.96 -6.43 59.69
CA SER A 269 -73.62 -6.44 58.37
C SER A 269 -73.04 -5.34 57.47
N ALA A 270 -72.96 -4.12 57.97
CA ALA A 270 -72.39 -2.99 57.24
C ALA A 270 -70.91 -3.22 56.87
N ALA A 271 -70.13 -3.81 57.78
CA ALA A 271 -68.74 -4.17 57.50
C ALA A 271 -68.62 -5.28 56.43
N ALA A 272 -69.55 -6.25 56.43
CA ALA A 272 -69.61 -7.30 55.42
C ALA A 272 -69.99 -6.74 54.04
N GLU A 273 -70.97 -5.84 53.98
CA GLU A 273 -71.40 -5.16 52.75
C GLU A 273 -70.27 -4.33 52.14
N HIS A 274 -69.54 -3.55 52.95
CA HIS A 274 -68.40 -2.78 52.45
C HIS A 274 -67.32 -3.69 51.86
N ARG A 275 -67.04 -4.83 52.49
CA ARG A 275 -66.06 -5.81 51.99
C ARG A 275 -66.52 -6.47 50.69
N LEU A 276 -67.82 -6.73 50.56
CA LEU A 276 -68.42 -7.25 49.33
C LEU A 276 -68.25 -6.24 48.18
N ASN A 277 -68.61 -4.99 48.42
CA ASN A 277 -68.52 -3.93 47.40
C ASN A 277 -67.07 -3.70 46.94
N GLU A 278 -66.10 -3.72 47.87
CA GLU A 278 -64.68 -3.59 47.48
C GLU A 278 -64.19 -4.81 46.69
N ALA A 279 -64.64 -6.02 47.03
CA ALA A 279 -64.31 -7.22 46.26
C ALA A 279 -64.92 -7.18 44.84
N GLU A 280 -66.16 -6.69 44.71
CA GLU A 280 -66.80 -6.48 43.40
C GLU A 280 -66.04 -5.46 42.56
N ARG A 281 -65.61 -4.35 43.17
CA ARG A 281 -64.81 -3.32 42.50
C ARG A 281 -63.48 -3.88 41.96
N GLN A 282 -62.80 -4.69 42.77
CA GLN A 282 -61.56 -5.38 42.35
C GLN A 282 -61.82 -6.40 41.24
N GLN A 283 -62.95 -7.10 41.28
CA GLN A 283 -63.34 -8.04 40.22
C GLN A 283 -63.58 -7.32 38.89
N ASP A 284 -64.19 -6.14 38.91
CA ASP A 284 -64.43 -5.35 37.70
C ASP A 284 -63.13 -4.75 37.13
N GLU A 285 -62.21 -4.30 37.98
CA GLU A 285 -60.86 -3.89 37.53
C GLU A 285 -60.10 -5.03 36.85
N LEU A 286 -60.14 -6.23 37.44
CA LEU A 286 -59.52 -7.43 36.86
C LEU A 286 -60.17 -7.81 35.52
N ARG A 287 -61.50 -7.70 35.41
CA ARG A 287 -62.22 -7.90 34.15
C ARG A 287 -61.76 -6.92 33.08
N SER A 288 -61.69 -5.63 33.41
CA SER A 288 -61.20 -4.61 32.48
C SER A 288 -59.77 -4.90 32.02
N HIS A 289 -58.87 -5.26 32.95
CA HIS A 289 -57.49 -5.59 32.60
C HIS A 289 -57.40 -6.85 31.71
N ASN A 290 -58.22 -7.87 31.98
CA ASN A 290 -58.28 -9.06 31.12
C ASN A 290 -58.77 -8.73 29.71
N THR A 291 -59.79 -7.87 29.57
CA THR A 291 -60.25 -7.44 28.24
C THR A 291 -59.17 -6.72 27.44
N GLU A 292 -58.32 -5.92 28.10
CA GLU A 292 -57.17 -5.24 27.49
C GLU A 292 -56.03 -6.22 27.15
N LEU A 293 -55.76 -7.20 28.00
CA LEU A 293 -54.80 -8.26 27.66
C LEU A 293 -55.25 -9.07 26.45
N GLU A 294 -56.54 -9.40 26.35
CA GLU A 294 -57.08 -10.08 25.18
C GLU A 294 -56.98 -9.24 23.91
N SER A 295 -57.23 -7.92 23.99
CA SER A 295 -57.08 -7.02 22.83
C SER A 295 -55.63 -7.00 22.33
N ARG A 296 -54.67 -6.90 23.26
CA ARG A 296 -53.23 -6.95 22.97
C ARG A 296 -52.79 -8.29 22.41
N LEU A 297 -53.30 -9.40 22.95
CA LEU A 297 -53.03 -10.74 22.41
C LEU A 297 -53.54 -10.86 20.98
N ARG A 298 -54.79 -10.48 20.70
CA ARG A 298 -55.36 -10.47 19.35
C ARG A 298 -54.53 -9.64 18.37
N SER A 299 -54.05 -8.46 18.80
CA SER A 299 -53.18 -7.62 17.97
C SER A 299 -51.83 -8.30 17.66
N ARG A 300 -51.24 -8.98 18.65
CA ARG A 300 -49.93 -9.64 18.51
C ARG A 300 -50.04 -10.91 17.67
N GLU A 301 -51.14 -11.64 17.80
CA GLU A 301 -51.49 -12.77 16.92
C GLU A 301 -51.60 -12.32 15.46
N LYS A 302 -52.26 -11.18 15.20
CA LYS A 302 -52.33 -10.61 13.85
C LYS A 302 -50.95 -10.25 13.29
N GLN A 303 -50.10 -9.58 14.09
CA GLN A 303 -48.72 -9.27 13.67
C GLN A 303 -47.91 -10.52 13.32
N LEU A 304 -48.09 -11.58 14.10
CA LEU A 304 -47.39 -12.85 13.87
C LEU A 304 -47.89 -13.52 12.58
N GLU A 305 -49.17 -13.40 12.25
CA GLU A 305 -49.72 -13.89 10.99
C GLU A 305 -49.20 -13.08 9.79
N ASP A 306 -49.16 -11.75 9.90
CA ASP A 306 -48.57 -10.88 8.88
C ASP A 306 -47.09 -11.23 8.64
N GLN A 307 -46.32 -11.49 9.71
CA GLN A 307 -44.93 -11.95 9.59
C GLN A 307 -44.79 -13.32 8.91
N LYS A 308 -45.70 -14.27 9.17
CA LYS A 308 -45.69 -15.56 8.46
C LYS A 308 -45.93 -15.35 6.96
N THR A 309 -46.88 -14.49 6.58
CA THR A 309 -47.14 -14.21 5.16
C THR A 309 -45.95 -13.54 4.47
N LEU A 310 -45.20 -12.70 5.18
CA LEU A 310 -43.98 -12.11 4.66
C LEU A 310 -42.88 -13.17 4.47
N ASN A 311 -42.71 -14.08 5.44
CA ASN A 311 -41.73 -15.16 5.34
C ASN A 311 -42.03 -16.10 4.17
N THR A 312 -43.29 -16.49 3.96
CA THR A 312 -43.67 -17.32 2.80
C THR A 312 -43.41 -16.59 1.47
N SER A 313 -43.61 -15.27 1.42
CA SER A 313 -43.20 -14.45 0.26
C SER A 313 -41.68 -14.42 0.06
N MET A 314 -40.90 -14.31 1.13
CA MET A 314 -39.43 -14.35 1.04
C MET A 314 -38.93 -15.72 0.57
N GLU A 315 -39.49 -16.82 1.08
CA GLU A 315 -39.16 -18.18 0.66
C GLU A 315 -39.45 -18.42 -0.82
N THR A 316 -40.59 -17.93 -1.33
CA THR A 316 -40.91 -18.03 -2.77
C THR A 316 -39.93 -17.23 -3.63
N ARG A 317 -39.51 -16.04 -3.19
CA ARG A 317 -38.47 -15.26 -3.88
C ARG A 317 -37.12 -15.97 -3.86
N LEU A 318 -36.73 -16.55 -2.73
CA LEU A 318 -35.49 -17.32 -2.61
C LEU A 318 -35.49 -18.51 -3.59
N ARG A 319 -36.57 -19.29 -3.61
CA ARG A 319 -36.72 -20.41 -4.56
C ARG A 319 -36.60 -19.96 -6.02
N SER A 320 -37.21 -18.83 -6.37
CA SER A 320 -37.09 -18.26 -7.72
C SER A 320 -35.66 -17.82 -8.04
N THR A 321 -34.93 -17.23 -7.08
CA THR A 321 -33.52 -16.87 -7.29
C THR A 321 -32.61 -18.09 -7.40
N GLU A 322 -32.90 -19.16 -6.66
CA GLU A 322 -32.20 -20.45 -6.79
C GLU A 322 -32.40 -21.05 -8.18
N GLU A 323 -33.64 -21.05 -8.69
CA GLU A 323 -33.95 -21.48 -10.06
C GLU A 323 -33.21 -20.65 -11.13
N GLN A 324 -33.09 -19.33 -10.93
CA GLN A 324 -32.30 -18.47 -11.82
C GLN A 324 -30.81 -18.81 -11.80
N LEU A 325 -30.27 -19.12 -10.63
CA LEU A 325 -28.87 -19.50 -10.47
C LEU A 325 -28.57 -20.83 -11.19
N ASP A 326 -29.47 -21.81 -11.05
CA ASP A 326 -29.34 -23.10 -11.75
C ASP A 326 -29.43 -22.93 -13.28
N GLN A 327 -30.28 -22.02 -13.77
CA GLN A 327 -30.33 -21.67 -15.19
C GLN A 327 -29.00 -21.06 -15.68
N LEU A 328 -28.44 -20.10 -14.94
CA LEU A 328 -27.14 -19.50 -15.28
C LEU A 328 -26.00 -20.52 -15.25
N LYS A 329 -26.02 -21.45 -14.28
CA LYS A 329 -25.05 -22.54 -14.18
C LYS A 329 -25.12 -23.49 -15.37
N ASN A 330 -26.32 -23.81 -15.84
CA ASN A 330 -26.51 -24.63 -17.03
C ASN A 330 -26.10 -23.90 -18.31
N GLN A 331 -26.31 -22.58 -18.38
CA GLN A 331 -25.83 -21.75 -19.49
C GLN A 331 -24.30 -21.67 -19.54
N SER A 332 -23.65 -21.48 -18.39
CA SER A 332 -22.17 -21.43 -18.33
C SER A 332 -21.55 -22.79 -18.67
N ALA A 333 -22.11 -23.89 -18.16
CA ALA A 333 -21.69 -25.24 -18.55
C ALA A 333 -21.86 -25.49 -20.06
N GLY A 334 -22.96 -25.00 -20.65
CA GLY A 334 -23.20 -25.09 -22.10
C GLY A 334 -22.25 -24.24 -22.96
N THR A 335 -21.72 -23.13 -22.44
CA THR A 335 -20.69 -22.31 -23.11
C THR A 335 -19.32 -22.99 -23.05
N ILE A 336 -19.00 -23.62 -21.91
CA ILE A 336 -17.75 -24.38 -21.74
C ILE A 336 -17.70 -25.58 -22.70
N ILE A 337 -18.82 -26.30 -22.87
CA ILE A 337 -18.89 -27.44 -23.79
C ILE A 337 -18.85 -27.01 -25.27
N ARG A 338 -19.33 -25.81 -25.61
CA ARG A 338 -19.33 -25.30 -27.00
C ARG A 338 -17.99 -24.74 -27.49
N SER A 339 -16.97 -24.65 -26.63
CA SER A 339 -15.65 -24.13 -27.01
C SER A 339 -14.48 -25.12 -26.76
N PRO A 340 -14.52 -26.34 -27.33
CA PRO A 340 -13.43 -27.32 -27.21
C PRO A 340 -12.12 -26.87 -27.89
N ASP A 341 -12.15 -25.77 -28.65
CA ASP A 341 -10.98 -25.19 -29.32
C ASP A 341 -9.99 -24.53 -28.35
N VAL A 342 -10.45 -23.98 -27.22
CA VAL A 342 -9.59 -23.21 -26.31
C VAL A 342 -8.56 -24.10 -25.60
N PRO A 343 -8.92 -25.28 -25.03
CA PRO A 343 -7.94 -26.19 -24.43
C PRO A 343 -6.92 -26.73 -25.45
N VAL A 344 -7.36 -26.98 -26.68
CA VAL A 344 -6.48 -27.49 -27.76
C VAL A 344 -5.49 -26.42 -28.20
N ARG A 345 -5.94 -25.16 -28.33
CA ARG A 345 -5.05 -24.03 -28.66
C ARG A 345 -4.06 -23.76 -27.54
N LEU A 346 -4.48 -23.83 -26.27
CA LEU A 346 -3.57 -23.67 -25.12
C LEU A 346 -2.47 -24.74 -25.10
N LYS A 347 -2.83 -26.00 -25.34
CA LYS A 347 -1.84 -27.09 -25.41
C LYS A 347 -0.86 -26.92 -26.57
N SER A 348 -1.34 -26.46 -27.72
CA SER A 348 -0.50 -26.13 -28.88
C SER A 348 0.46 -24.96 -28.59
N THR A 349 -0.01 -23.92 -27.90
CA THR A 349 0.86 -22.80 -27.50
C THR A 349 1.90 -23.19 -26.45
N ASP A 350 1.57 -24.11 -25.54
CA ASP A 350 2.54 -24.66 -24.58
C ASP A 350 3.64 -25.45 -25.30
N ASP A 351 3.28 -26.29 -26.27
CA ASP A 351 4.25 -27.04 -27.07
C ASP A 351 5.18 -26.09 -27.86
N GLN A 352 4.65 -24.97 -28.38
CA GLN A 352 5.44 -23.92 -29.05
C GLN A 352 6.40 -23.21 -28.09
N LEU A 353 5.97 -22.91 -26.86
CA LEU A 353 6.81 -22.30 -25.82
C LEU A 353 7.97 -23.22 -25.42
N VAL A 354 7.71 -24.52 -25.30
CA VAL A 354 8.75 -25.51 -25.02
C VAL A 354 9.79 -25.56 -26.15
N GLN A 355 9.35 -25.51 -27.42
CA GLN A 355 10.29 -25.47 -28.55
C GLN A 355 11.12 -24.18 -28.57
N LEU A 356 10.51 -23.03 -28.32
CA LEU A 356 11.23 -21.75 -28.23
C LEU A 356 12.27 -21.77 -27.11
N LYS A 357 11.91 -22.29 -25.93
CA LYS A 357 12.83 -22.42 -24.79
C LYS A 357 14.04 -23.29 -25.13
N ASN A 358 13.82 -24.41 -25.83
CA ASN A 358 14.91 -25.27 -26.29
C ASN A 358 15.81 -24.56 -27.33
N HIS A 359 15.22 -23.77 -28.24
CA HIS A 359 15.99 -23.00 -29.21
C HIS A 359 16.86 -21.92 -28.54
N THR A 360 16.32 -21.20 -27.57
CA THR A 360 17.06 -20.20 -26.77
C THR A 360 18.24 -20.84 -26.03
N ALA A 361 18.03 -22.01 -25.40
CA ALA A 361 19.11 -22.73 -24.73
C ALA A 361 20.24 -23.13 -25.71
N VAL A 362 19.91 -23.55 -26.93
CA VAL A 362 20.91 -23.86 -27.97
C VAL A 362 21.67 -22.61 -28.41
N LEU A 363 20.99 -21.48 -28.56
CA LEU A 363 21.62 -20.21 -28.91
C LEU A 363 22.58 -19.71 -27.83
N GLU A 364 22.22 -19.84 -26.55
CA GLU A 364 23.10 -19.50 -25.43
C GLU A 364 24.38 -20.35 -25.40
N VAL A 365 24.29 -21.64 -25.74
CA VAL A 365 25.47 -22.51 -25.85
C VAL A 365 26.35 -22.07 -27.02
N ARG A 366 25.76 -21.77 -28.19
CA ARG A 366 26.51 -21.26 -29.35
C ARG A 366 27.20 -19.93 -29.05
N LEU A 367 26.52 -19.03 -28.32
CA LEU A 367 27.08 -17.75 -27.89
C LEU A 367 28.32 -17.99 -27.00
N ARG A 368 28.20 -18.83 -25.98
CA ARG A 368 29.33 -19.19 -25.10
C ARG A 368 30.52 -19.77 -25.87
N VAL A 369 30.27 -20.60 -26.88
CA VAL A 369 31.35 -21.13 -27.74
C VAL A 369 31.99 -20.00 -28.56
N SER A 370 31.20 -19.08 -29.12
CA SER A 370 31.73 -17.96 -29.88
C SER A 370 32.53 -16.97 -29.02
N GLU A 371 32.11 -16.72 -27.79
CA GLU A 371 32.83 -15.90 -26.81
C GLU A 371 34.18 -16.52 -26.46
N LYS A 372 34.21 -17.85 -26.26
CA LYS A 372 35.46 -18.57 -26.02
C LYS A 372 36.41 -18.47 -27.21
N ASN A 373 35.91 -18.68 -28.43
CA ASN A 373 36.73 -18.55 -29.64
C ASN A 373 37.30 -17.14 -29.81
N LEU A 374 36.54 -16.10 -29.45
CA LEU A 374 37.02 -14.71 -29.47
C LEU A 374 38.14 -14.48 -28.45
N GLU A 375 38.03 -15.03 -27.25
CA GLU A 375 39.09 -14.91 -26.25
C GLU A 375 40.35 -15.66 -26.68
N ASP A 376 40.20 -16.86 -27.26
CA ASP A 376 41.33 -17.62 -27.82
C ASP A 376 42.03 -16.82 -28.93
N LEU A 377 41.29 -16.24 -29.88
CA LEU A 377 41.84 -15.38 -30.94
C LEU A 377 42.53 -14.12 -30.40
N LYS A 378 42.01 -13.56 -29.30
CA LYS A 378 42.62 -12.40 -28.64
C LYS A 378 43.95 -12.77 -27.97
N THR A 379 44.04 -13.97 -27.37
CA THR A 379 45.32 -14.47 -26.84
C THR A 379 46.33 -14.70 -27.95
N GLU A 380 45.93 -15.31 -29.07
CA GLU A 380 46.81 -15.52 -30.24
C GLU A 380 47.30 -14.18 -30.82
N ASN A 381 46.42 -13.18 -30.95
CA ASN A 381 46.81 -11.84 -31.39
C ASN A 381 47.80 -11.18 -30.42
N SER A 382 47.62 -11.36 -29.11
CA SER A 382 48.57 -10.82 -28.12
C SER A 382 49.96 -11.45 -28.25
N GLU A 383 50.02 -12.74 -28.58
CA GLU A 383 51.26 -13.47 -28.84
C GLU A 383 51.90 -13.04 -30.18
N LEU A 384 51.11 -12.85 -31.22
CA LEU A 384 51.61 -12.32 -32.50
C LEU A 384 52.19 -10.91 -32.34
N VAL A 385 51.53 -10.05 -31.56
CA VAL A 385 52.04 -8.70 -31.24
C VAL A 385 53.35 -8.77 -30.46
N SER A 386 53.48 -9.68 -29.49
CA SER A 386 54.72 -9.83 -28.74
C SER A 386 55.87 -10.32 -29.63
N ARG A 387 55.60 -11.27 -30.54
CA ARG A 387 56.55 -11.77 -31.55
C ARG A 387 56.97 -10.69 -32.55
N LEU A 388 56.03 -9.85 -32.98
CA LEU A 388 56.34 -8.71 -33.86
C LEU A 388 57.27 -7.72 -33.16
N ARG A 389 56.97 -7.35 -31.90
CA ARG A 389 57.85 -6.49 -31.10
C ARG A 389 59.26 -7.06 -30.96
N THR A 390 59.40 -8.36 -30.72
CA THR A 390 60.74 -9.01 -30.64
C THR A 390 61.48 -8.97 -31.98
N ARG A 391 60.76 -9.15 -33.09
CA ARG A 391 61.35 -9.01 -34.43
C ARG A 391 61.77 -7.57 -34.73
N GLU A 392 60.97 -6.59 -34.33
CA GLU A 392 61.30 -5.17 -34.47
C GLU A 392 62.58 -4.82 -33.71
N THR A 393 62.72 -5.27 -32.45
CA THR A 393 63.96 -5.06 -31.69
C THR A 393 65.16 -5.74 -32.35
N GLN A 394 65.00 -6.98 -32.84
CA GLN A 394 66.07 -7.69 -33.55
C GLN A 394 66.49 -6.98 -34.85
N LEU A 395 65.54 -6.41 -35.60
CA LEU A 395 65.84 -5.65 -36.81
C LEU A 395 66.59 -4.36 -36.49
N GLU A 396 66.23 -3.66 -35.41
CA GLU A 396 66.93 -2.43 -35.00
C GLU A 396 68.35 -2.73 -34.50
N ASP A 397 68.53 -3.83 -33.75
CA ASP A 397 69.86 -4.33 -33.35
C ASP A 397 70.71 -4.75 -34.56
N GLN A 398 70.13 -5.44 -35.55
CA GLN A 398 70.81 -5.79 -36.79
C GLN A 398 71.20 -4.56 -37.62
N LYS A 399 70.34 -3.54 -37.65
CA LYS A 399 70.59 -2.30 -38.38
C LYS A 399 71.73 -1.51 -37.73
N THR A 400 71.72 -1.36 -36.41
CA THR A 400 72.78 -0.65 -35.68
C THR A 400 74.13 -1.37 -35.79
N THR A 401 74.15 -2.70 -35.66
CA THR A 401 75.39 -3.50 -35.79
C THR A 401 75.94 -3.51 -37.21
N ASN A 402 75.12 -3.72 -38.24
CA ASN A 402 75.59 -3.69 -39.64
C ASN A 402 76.09 -2.31 -40.06
N ILE A 403 75.43 -1.24 -39.61
CA ILE A 403 75.86 0.13 -39.89
C ILE A 403 77.19 0.43 -39.17
N SER A 404 77.31 0.11 -37.88
CA SER A 404 78.55 0.36 -37.11
C SER A 404 79.73 -0.42 -37.67
N THR A 405 79.56 -1.73 -37.90
CA THR A 405 80.64 -2.60 -38.40
C THR A 405 81.07 -2.24 -39.82
N ASN A 406 80.14 -1.86 -40.71
CA ASN A 406 80.48 -1.43 -42.06
C ASN A 406 81.16 -0.04 -42.07
N MET A 407 80.72 0.89 -41.22
CA MET A 407 81.43 2.17 -41.07
C MET A 407 82.82 2.00 -40.46
N GLU A 408 82.98 1.15 -39.43
CA GLU A 408 84.27 0.86 -38.79
C GLU A 408 85.25 0.17 -39.75
N THR A 409 84.79 -0.79 -40.55
CA THR A 409 85.64 -1.46 -41.55
C THR A 409 86.05 -0.51 -42.67
N ARG A 410 85.13 0.36 -43.13
CA ARG A 410 85.46 1.42 -44.09
C ARG A 410 86.44 2.42 -43.51
N LEU A 411 86.25 2.86 -42.26
CA LEU A 411 87.16 3.77 -41.58
C LEU A 411 88.56 3.15 -41.47
N ARG A 412 88.66 1.90 -41.00
CA ARG A 412 89.92 1.17 -40.92
C ARG A 412 90.60 1.02 -42.28
N SER A 413 89.84 0.72 -43.33
CA SER A 413 90.38 0.65 -44.69
C SER A 413 90.85 2.01 -45.20
N THR A 414 90.14 3.11 -44.88
CA THR A 414 90.61 4.46 -45.24
C THR A 414 91.82 4.90 -44.42
N GLU A 415 91.93 4.49 -43.16
CA GLU A 415 93.11 4.69 -42.32
C GLU A 415 94.32 3.94 -42.89
N GLU A 416 94.13 2.68 -43.31
CA GLU A 416 95.17 1.91 -44.01
C GLU A 416 95.58 2.56 -45.33
N GLN A 417 94.63 3.06 -46.14
CA GLN A 417 94.93 3.82 -47.36
C GLN A 417 95.70 5.11 -47.05
N LEU A 418 95.37 5.80 -45.96
CA LEU A 418 96.05 7.01 -45.52
C LEU A 418 97.50 6.70 -45.10
N ASP A 419 97.73 5.63 -44.34
CA ASP A 419 99.07 5.17 -43.98
C ASP A 419 99.88 4.74 -45.21
N GLN A 420 99.23 4.12 -46.18
CA GLN A 420 99.85 3.76 -47.45
C GLN A 420 100.25 5.01 -48.26
N LEU A 421 99.38 6.02 -48.34
CA LEU A 421 99.69 7.33 -48.92
C LEU A 421 100.79 8.07 -48.15
N LYS A 422 100.81 7.97 -46.83
CA LYS A 422 101.83 8.56 -45.97
C LYS A 422 103.19 7.90 -46.18
N ASN A 423 103.22 6.58 -46.33
CA ASN A 423 104.42 5.85 -46.74
C ASN A 423 104.85 6.21 -48.16
N GLN A 424 103.92 6.35 -49.10
CA GLN A 424 104.23 6.86 -50.44
C GLN A 424 104.76 8.29 -50.40
N SER A 425 104.22 9.15 -49.55
CA SER A 425 104.72 10.51 -49.32
C SER A 425 106.11 10.48 -48.71
N ALA A 426 106.38 9.61 -47.74
CA ALA A 426 107.71 9.43 -47.16
C ALA A 426 108.74 8.91 -48.19
N VAL A 427 108.31 8.01 -49.09
CA VAL A 427 109.12 7.55 -50.24
C VAL A 427 109.29 8.66 -51.28
N MET A 428 108.28 9.49 -51.51
CA MET A 428 108.39 10.67 -52.37
C MET A 428 109.28 11.73 -51.74
N GLU A 429 109.29 11.89 -50.42
CA GLU A 429 110.19 12.77 -49.67
C GLU A 429 111.64 12.27 -49.69
N THR A 430 111.88 10.95 -49.60
CA THR A 430 113.24 10.41 -49.75
C THR A 430 113.71 10.49 -51.20
N ARG A 431 112.80 10.31 -52.18
CA ARG A 431 113.10 10.59 -53.59
C ARG A 431 113.34 12.08 -53.82
N LEU A 432 112.57 12.96 -53.20
CA LEU A 432 112.77 14.41 -53.24
C LEU A 432 114.12 14.77 -52.64
N ARG A 433 114.48 14.21 -51.48
CA ARG A 433 115.78 14.37 -50.84
C ARG A 433 116.93 13.85 -51.71
N SER A 434 116.72 12.72 -52.39
CA SER A 434 117.66 12.18 -53.37
C SER A 434 117.75 13.05 -54.64
N THR A 435 116.65 13.61 -55.12
CA THR A 435 116.65 14.56 -56.25
C THR A 435 117.19 15.93 -55.84
N GLU A 436 117.02 16.32 -54.58
CA GLU A 436 117.62 17.50 -53.94
C GLU A 436 119.12 17.29 -53.78
N GLU A 437 119.60 16.09 -53.42
CA GLU A 437 121.02 15.72 -53.44
C GLU A 437 121.59 15.69 -54.87
N GLN A 438 120.81 15.24 -55.87
CA GLN A 438 121.19 15.36 -57.29
C GLN A 438 121.15 16.82 -57.78
N LEU A 439 120.24 17.64 -57.25
CA LEU A 439 120.18 19.08 -57.51
C LEU A 439 121.34 19.79 -56.82
N ASP A 440 121.76 19.40 -55.62
CA ASP A 440 122.87 19.99 -54.88
C ASP A 440 124.24 19.66 -55.52
N GLN A 441 124.37 18.51 -56.20
CA GLN A 441 125.51 18.23 -57.08
C GLN A 441 125.52 19.10 -58.35
N LEU A 442 124.36 19.54 -58.86
CA LEU A 442 124.23 20.43 -60.03
C LEU A 442 124.20 21.94 -59.65
N LYS A 443 123.89 22.28 -58.40
CA LYS A 443 123.76 23.64 -57.86
C LYS A 443 125.08 24.20 -57.30
N ASN A 444 126.05 23.34 -56.99
CA ASN A 444 127.45 23.76 -56.74
C ASN A 444 128.27 24.05 -58.01
N GLN A 445 127.65 23.97 -59.20
CA GLN A 445 128.24 24.39 -60.50
C GLN A 445 127.50 25.56 -61.18
N SER A 446 126.43 26.09 -60.58
CA SER A 446 125.69 27.25 -61.11
C SER A 446 125.46 28.29 -60.02
N ALA A 447 126.59 28.90 -59.64
CA ALA A 447 126.75 29.98 -58.69
C ALA A 447 125.71 31.12 -58.80
N GLY A 448 125.42 31.71 -57.64
CA GLY A 448 125.07 33.13 -57.55
C GLY A 448 123.74 33.51 -58.17
N GLN A 449 122.64 33.19 -57.49
CA GLN A 449 121.44 34.02 -57.49
C GLN A 449 120.64 33.81 -56.18
N THR A 450 120.72 34.85 -55.36
CA THR A 450 119.82 35.31 -54.27
C THR A 450 118.43 34.66 -54.22
N GLU A 451 117.98 33.96 -53.15
CA GLU A 451 117.64 34.43 -51.78
C GLU A 451 116.24 35.11 -51.74
N SER A 452 115.28 34.87 -50.82
CA SER A 452 114.95 33.89 -49.77
C SER A 452 113.50 34.23 -49.31
N VAL A 453 112.87 33.38 -48.51
CA VAL A 453 111.42 33.16 -48.32
C VAL A 453 110.85 33.74 -46.99
N ARG A 454 109.54 34.07 -46.99
CA ARG A 454 108.56 34.23 -45.85
C ARG A 454 108.68 35.48 -44.96
N ASP A 455 107.63 36.11 -44.40
CA ASP A 455 106.26 35.73 -43.98
C ASP A 455 105.33 36.99 -43.88
N GLY A 456 103.99 36.79 -43.85
CA GLY A 456 103.13 37.53 -42.88
C GLY A 456 102.09 38.57 -43.36
N TRP A 457 100.81 38.20 -43.16
CA TRP A 457 99.65 39.02 -42.67
C TRP A 457 98.45 39.35 -43.58
N ARG A 458 97.35 38.63 -43.27
CA ARG A 458 95.98 39.11 -42.96
C ARG A 458 95.22 39.95 -44.02
N SER A 459 94.18 39.34 -44.60
CA SER A 459 92.78 39.78 -44.43
C SER A 459 91.78 38.93 -45.25
N ARG A 460 90.94 38.15 -44.54
CA ARG A 460 89.49 38.13 -44.76
C ARG A 460 88.81 37.34 -43.64
N LYS A 461 88.59 38.05 -42.52
CA LYS A 461 87.69 37.66 -41.42
C LYS A 461 86.44 38.53 -41.55
N GLN A 462 85.62 38.24 -42.54
CA GLN A 462 84.27 38.82 -42.72
C GLN A 462 83.55 38.02 -43.82
N GLU A 463 83.06 36.83 -43.46
CA GLU A 463 82.10 36.07 -44.30
C GLU A 463 81.48 34.87 -43.56
N ALA A 464 82.03 34.43 -42.42
CA ALA A 464 81.48 33.31 -41.64
C ALA A 464 80.48 33.69 -40.51
N GLN A 465 80.26 34.99 -40.25
CA GLN A 465 79.42 35.46 -39.13
C GLN A 465 78.01 35.88 -39.56
N VAL A 466 77.80 36.20 -40.85
CA VAL A 466 76.49 36.56 -41.41
C VAL A 466 75.67 35.32 -41.80
N THR A 467 76.34 34.24 -42.23
CA THR A 467 75.71 32.97 -42.63
C THR A 467 75.14 32.18 -41.45
N THR A 468 75.76 32.26 -40.27
CA THR A 468 75.22 31.65 -39.03
C THR A 468 74.06 32.45 -38.43
N GLN A 469 74.04 33.77 -38.58
CA GLN A 469 72.91 34.61 -38.14
C GLN A 469 71.67 34.45 -39.03
N PHE A 470 71.86 34.29 -40.35
CA PHE A 470 70.74 34.09 -41.28
C PHE A 470 70.04 32.73 -41.07
N SER A 471 70.80 31.65 -40.90
CA SER A 471 70.24 30.31 -40.63
C SER A 471 69.45 30.25 -39.31
N TRP A 472 69.92 30.94 -38.26
CA TRP A 472 69.23 30.99 -36.97
C TRP A 472 67.94 31.83 -37.01
N MET A 473 67.94 32.92 -37.77
CA MET A 473 66.73 33.74 -37.99
C MET A 473 65.68 33.00 -38.82
N GLU A 474 66.08 32.24 -39.84
CA GLU A 474 65.18 31.48 -40.70
C GLU A 474 64.50 30.33 -39.94
N SER A 475 65.26 29.62 -39.08
CA SER A 475 64.70 28.59 -38.20
C SER A 475 63.74 29.15 -37.13
N ARG A 476 64.03 30.34 -36.57
CA ARG A 476 63.11 31.05 -35.67
C ARG A 476 61.83 31.52 -36.36
N LEU A 477 61.93 31.96 -37.62
CA LEU A 477 60.77 32.38 -38.39
C LEU A 477 59.83 31.19 -38.67
N THR A 478 60.38 30.01 -38.95
CA THR A 478 59.58 28.79 -39.14
C THR A 478 58.91 28.29 -37.86
N ASP A 479 59.56 28.43 -36.70
CA ASP A 479 58.98 27.97 -35.43
C ASP A 479 57.88 28.94 -34.93
N GLU A 480 58.00 30.24 -35.19
CA GLU A 480 56.93 31.21 -34.96
C GLU A 480 55.73 31.00 -35.92
N GLN A 481 55.99 30.67 -37.19
CA GLN A 481 54.93 30.30 -38.14
C GLN A 481 54.14 29.06 -37.69
N ARG A 482 54.82 28.08 -37.08
CA ARG A 482 54.17 26.89 -36.51
C ARG A 482 53.31 27.24 -35.30
N ARG A 483 53.80 28.11 -34.40
CA ARG A 483 53.03 28.60 -33.25
C ARG A 483 51.79 29.38 -33.67
N THR A 484 51.88 30.20 -34.72
CA THR A 484 50.70 30.92 -35.24
C THR A 484 49.64 29.96 -35.80
N ALA A 485 50.02 28.87 -36.47
CA ALA A 485 49.09 27.86 -36.96
C ALA A 485 48.44 27.05 -35.81
N GLU A 486 49.19 26.78 -34.75
CA GLU A 486 48.66 26.16 -33.52
C GLU A 486 47.66 27.07 -32.79
N PHE A 487 47.92 28.38 -32.73
CA PHE A 487 46.95 29.33 -32.17
C PHE A 487 45.69 29.48 -33.03
N GLU A 488 45.80 29.44 -34.37
CA GLU A 488 44.63 29.49 -35.27
C GLU A 488 43.74 28.25 -35.13
N THR A 489 44.34 27.06 -34.98
CA THR A 489 43.57 25.81 -34.73
C THR A 489 42.89 25.82 -33.36
N GLN A 490 43.56 26.34 -32.33
CA GLN A 490 42.95 26.53 -31.00
C GLN A 490 41.81 27.56 -31.02
N LEU A 491 41.99 28.69 -31.73
CA LEU A 491 40.95 29.70 -31.91
C LEU A 491 39.71 29.08 -32.56
N SER A 492 39.87 28.34 -33.66
CA SER A 492 38.77 27.63 -34.35
C SER A 492 38.01 26.66 -33.43
N ALA A 493 38.72 25.91 -32.59
CA ALA A 493 38.11 25.00 -31.62
C ALA A 493 37.32 25.76 -30.53
N VAL A 494 37.81 26.91 -30.07
CA VAL A 494 37.10 27.77 -29.11
C VAL A 494 35.86 28.39 -29.73
N THR A 495 35.91 28.86 -30.97
CA THR A 495 34.72 29.38 -31.67
C THR A 495 33.65 28.32 -31.87
N PHE A 496 34.04 27.07 -32.18
CA PHE A 496 33.11 25.96 -32.29
C PHE A 496 32.40 25.67 -30.95
N ARG A 497 33.16 25.61 -29.85
CA ARG A 497 32.59 25.44 -28.50
C ARG A 497 31.63 26.57 -28.13
N LEU A 498 31.99 27.82 -28.46
CA LEU A 498 31.15 28.99 -28.19
C LEU A 498 29.80 28.89 -28.92
N ASN A 499 29.80 28.46 -30.18
CA ASN A 499 28.59 28.28 -30.98
C ASN A 499 27.69 27.17 -30.42
N VAL A 500 28.26 26.03 -30.01
CA VAL A 500 27.50 24.94 -29.39
C VAL A 500 26.88 25.37 -28.05
N THR A 501 27.62 26.10 -27.21
CA THR A 501 27.07 26.62 -25.95
C THR A 501 25.97 27.65 -26.15
N LYS A 502 26.01 28.40 -27.27
CA LYS A 502 24.99 29.37 -27.61
C LYS A 502 23.68 28.70 -28.05
N GLU A 503 23.76 27.65 -28.86
CA GLU A 503 22.59 26.85 -29.25
C GLU A 503 21.91 26.18 -28.05
N LEU A 504 22.70 25.58 -27.15
CA LEU A 504 22.17 24.99 -25.91
C LEU A 504 21.45 26.02 -25.01
N LEU A 505 21.96 27.26 -24.94
CA LEU A 505 21.35 28.33 -24.16
C LEU A 505 20.02 28.79 -24.77
N ASP A 506 19.93 28.85 -26.11
CA ASP A 506 18.70 29.22 -26.81
C ASP A 506 17.61 28.14 -26.66
N ASP A 507 17.97 26.86 -26.64
CA ASP A 507 17.03 25.76 -26.40
C ASP A 507 16.53 25.72 -24.95
N LEU A 508 17.40 25.97 -23.96
CA LEU A 508 17.03 26.09 -22.55
C LEU A 508 16.06 27.26 -22.31
N LYS A 509 16.28 28.37 -23.04
CA LYS A 509 15.40 29.55 -22.98
C LYS A 509 14.02 29.29 -23.58
N LYS A 510 13.93 28.51 -24.66
CA LYS A 510 12.66 28.06 -25.24
C LYS A 510 11.89 27.13 -24.29
N GLN A 511 12.58 26.19 -23.65
CA GLN A 511 11.96 25.29 -22.65
C GLN A 511 11.43 26.06 -21.44
N SER A 512 12.16 27.06 -20.95
CA SER A 512 11.71 27.93 -19.86
C SER A 512 10.47 28.77 -20.21
N LEU A 513 10.39 29.30 -21.43
CA LEU A 513 9.23 30.09 -21.89
C LEU A 513 7.99 29.21 -22.09
N ALA A 514 8.14 27.99 -22.60
CA ALA A 514 7.05 27.03 -22.73
C ALA A 514 6.51 26.61 -21.35
N GLY A 515 7.39 26.26 -20.41
CA GLY A 515 6.98 25.90 -19.05
C GLY A 515 6.29 27.04 -18.28
N ALA A 516 6.67 28.30 -18.53
CA ALA A 516 6.01 29.47 -17.93
C ALA A 516 4.59 29.68 -18.49
N ALA A 517 4.36 29.40 -19.78
CA ALA A 517 3.04 29.49 -20.39
C ALA A 517 2.09 28.39 -19.89
N ASP A 518 2.60 27.17 -19.69
CA ASP A 518 1.82 26.06 -19.14
C ASP A 518 1.38 26.34 -17.69
N LEU A 519 2.29 26.89 -16.87
CA LEU A 519 2.01 27.32 -15.49
C LEU A 519 0.98 28.44 -15.40
N ALA A 520 1.02 29.41 -16.33
CA ALA A 520 0.03 30.47 -16.42
C ALA A 520 -1.36 29.91 -16.79
N SER A 521 -1.43 28.97 -17.75
CA SER A 521 -2.70 28.36 -18.14
C SER A 521 -3.31 27.47 -17.04
N LEU A 522 -2.47 26.77 -16.27
CA LEU A 522 -2.90 25.98 -15.12
C LEU A 522 -3.39 26.88 -13.99
N SER A 523 -2.72 28.00 -13.75
CA SER A 523 -3.15 29.00 -12.77
C SER A 523 -4.50 29.61 -13.15
N GLU A 524 -4.72 29.92 -14.44
CA GLU A 524 -5.98 30.48 -14.94
C GLU A 524 -7.14 29.46 -14.83
N ARG A 525 -6.88 28.19 -15.15
CA ARG A 525 -7.83 27.08 -14.95
C ARG A 525 -8.14 26.82 -13.47
N LEU A 526 -7.18 27.02 -12.57
CA LEU A 526 -7.39 26.90 -11.12
C LEU A 526 -8.25 28.05 -10.59
N THR A 527 -8.02 29.28 -11.06
CA THR A 527 -8.84 30.44 -10.69
C THR A 527 -10.26 30.36 -11.27
N ALA A 528 -10.42 29.82 -12.47
CA ALA A 528 -11.73 29.57 -13.08
C ALA A 528 -12.50 28.42 -12.39
N ALA A 529 -11.79 27.41 -11.85
CA ALA A 529 -12.38 26.34 -11.04
C ALA A 529 -12.75 26.79 -9.61
N GLN A 530 -12.10 27.84 -9.09
CA GLN A 530 -12.38 28.41 -7.75
C GLN A 530 -13.46 29.50 -7.76
N GLY A 531 -13.86 30.02 -8.92
CA GLY A 531 -14.86 31.08 -9.06
C GLY A 531 -16.30 30.61 -9.27
N ASN A 532 -16.55 29.29 -9.31
CA ASN A 532 -17.82 28.72 -9.76
C ASN A 532 -18.38 27.66 -8.79
N THR A 533 -18.50 28.02 -7.52
CA THR A 533 -19.39 27.29 -6.59
C THR A 533 -19.87 28.25 -5.50
N GLU A 534 -21.09 28.76 -5.63
CA GLU A 534 -21.93 29.06 -4.44
C GLU A 534 -22.39 27.72 -3.81
N ASP A 535 -21.47 26.77 -3.64
CA ASP A 535 -21.71 25.53 -2.93
C ASP A 535 -21.27 25.74 -1.48
N GLU A 536 -22.21 25.45 -0.58
CA GLU A 536 -22.01 25.17 0.84
C GLU A 536 -20.56 24.69 1.13
N VAL A 537 -19.78 25.53 1.84
CA VAL A 537 -18.38 25.23 2.16
C VAL A 537 -18.33 23.96 3.00
N LYS A 538 -17.99 22.83 2.36
CA LYS A 538 -17.88 21.52 2.99
C LYS A 538 -16.43 21.22 3.32
N VAL A 539 -16.17 20.97 4.60
CA VAL A 539 -14.83 20.60 5.09
C VAL A 539 -15.00 19.40 6.00
N ALA A 540 -14.37 18.29 5.66
CA ALA A 540 -14.38 17.09 6.48
C ALA A 540 -13.16 16.22 6.15
N PHE A 541 -12.54 15.64 7.16
CA PHE A 541 -11.48 14.66 6.99
C PHE A 541 -11.64 13.49 7.96
N SER A 542 -11.09 12.35 7.57
CA SER A 542 -10.91 11.18 8.41
C SER A 542 -9.67 10.44 7.95
N ALA A 543 -8.80 10.05 8.88
CA ALA A 543 -7.56 9.37 8.59
C ALA A 543 -7.22 8.32 9.67
N GLY A 544 -6.72 7.17 9.24
CA GLY A 544 -6.11 6.15 10.11
C GLY A 544 -4.62 6.42 10.35
N LEU A 545 -4.06 5.88 11.42
CA LEU A 545 -2.70 6.21 11.85
C LEU A 545 -1.65 5.66 10.88
N THR A 546 -1.49 4.33 10.84
CA THR A 546 -0.47 3.64 10.04
C THR A 546 -0.68 2.13 10.02
N ASP A 547 0.02 1.40 9.14
CA ASP A 547 0.02 -0.07 9.08
C ASP A 547 1.24 -0.70 9.79
N SER A 548 1.95 0.10 10.62
CA SER A 548 3.25 -0.26 11.20
C SER A 548 3.17 -1.14 12.45
N GLY A 549 1.97 -1.42 12.96
CA GLY A 549 1.80 -2.07 14.26
C GLY A 549 2.00 -1.07 15.40
N ILE A 550 3.06 -1.27 16.19
CA ILE A 550 3.34 -0.44 17.37
C ILE A 550 3.91 0.92 16.94
N VAL A 551 3.34 2.01 17.45
CA VAL A 551 3.77 3.39 17.24
C VAL A 551 4.22 3.99 18.58
N GLY A 552 5.49 4.36 18.67
CA GLY A 552 6.14 4.68 19.95
C GLY A 552 6.60 3.43 20.72
N PRO A 553 7.06 3.56 21.97
CA PRO A 553 7.28 4.83 22.66
C PRO A 553 8.38 5.68 22.04
N PHE A 554 8.16 7.00 22.04
CA PHE A 554 9.15 7.99 21.63
C PHE A 554 9.81 8.62 22.86
N ASP A 555 11.03 9.12 22.70
CA ASP A 555 11.77 9.79 23.78
C ASP A 555 11.18 11.16 24.13
N GLU A 556 10.50 11.80 23.17
CA GLU A 556 9.88 13.11 23.30
C GLU A 556 8.43 13.09 22.81
N GLU A 557 7.64 14.10 23.18
CA GLU A 557 6.29 14.28 22.63
C GLU A 557 6.38 14.39 21.11
N THR A 558 5.65 13.53 20.41
CA THR A 558 5.75 13.42 18.95
C THR A 558 4.39 13.66 18.31
N THR A 559 4.35 14.53 17.30
CA THR A 559 3.13 14.74 16.50
C THR A 559 2.85 13.47 15.70
N LEU A 560 1.63 12.95 15.84
CA LEU A 560 1.21 11.74 15.14
C LEU A 560 0.79 12.05 13.71
N ILE A 561 1.31 11.26 12.78
CA ILE A 561 1.00 11.37 11.35
C ILE A 561 -0.04 10.30 11.02
N PHE A 562 -1.31 10.68 10.96
CA PHE A 562 -2.37 9.80 10.45
C PHE A 562 -2.28 9.76 8.93
N SER A 563 -1.49 8.81 8.43
CA SER A 563 -1.06 8.71 7.04
C SER A 563 -2.12 8.12 6.11
N LYS A 564 -3.03 7.29 6.65
CA LYS A 564 -4.04 6.57 5.87
C LYS A 564 -5.27 7.46 5.66
N THR A 565 -5.30 8.22 4.57
CA THR A 565 -6.42 9.12 4.28
C THR A 565 -7.67 8.34 3.88
N ILE A 566 -8.75 8.47 4.65
CA ILE A 566 -10.07 7.89 4.36
C ILE A 566 -10.94 8.92 3.64
N THR A 567 -10.94 10.16 4.13
CA THR A 567 -11.67 11.29 3.54
C THR A 567 -10.90 12.59 3.77
N ASN A 568 -10.92 13.51 2.81
CA ASN A 568 -10.28 14.83 2.94
C ASN A 568 -10.98 15.90 2.06
N VAL A 569 -12.29 16.07 2.29
CA VAL A 569 -13.11 17.08 1.61
C VAL A 569 -12.71 18.47 2.10
N GLY A 570 -12.51 19.40 1.17
CA GLY A 570 -11.99 20.73 1.47
C GLY A 570 -10.47 20.77 1.68
N TRP A 571 -9.77 19.63 1.53
CA TRP A 571 -8.31 19.52 1.53
C TRP A 571 -7.60 20.17 2.74
N GLY A 572 -8.28 20.22 3.89
CA GLY A 572 -7.75 20.83 5.11
C GLY A 572 -6.75 19.95 5.84
N TYR A 573 -6.78 18.62 5.66
CA TYR A 573 -5.88 17.69 6.34
C TYR A 573 -4.63 17.36 5.50
N ASN A 574 -3.45 17.50 6.09
CA ASN A 574 -2.18 17.12 5.49
C ASN A 574 -1.70 15.78 6.07
N SER A 575 -1.82 14.72 5.27
CA SER A 575 -1.48 13.34 5.66
C SER A 575 0.02 13.08 5.79
N SER A 576 0.89 13.92 5.21
CA SER A 576 2.34 13.81 5.40
C SER A 576 2.81 14.47 6.69
N ALA A 577 2.03 15.42 7.23
CA ALA A 577 2.38 16.16 8.45
C ALA A 577 1.56 15.75 9.68
N GLY A 578 0.40 15.11 9.51
CA GLY A 578 -0.50 14.81 10.62
C GLY A 578 -1.31 16.01 11.12
N VAL A 579 -1.47 17.04 10.28
CA VAL A 579 -2.02 18.35 10.71
C VAL A 579 -3.22 18.75 9.86
N PHE A 580 -4.32 19.08 10.53
CA PHE A 580 -5.46 19.77 9.92
C PHE A 580 -5.25 21.28 9.96
N THR A 581 -5.49 21.97 8.85
CA THR A 581 -5.45 23.44 8.75
C THR A 581 -6.83 23.93 8.31
N ALA A 582 -7.45 24.80 9.11
CA ALA A 582 -8.80 25.29 8.84
C ALA A 582 -8.83 26.13 7.55
N PRO A 583 -9.52 25.69 6.47
CA PRO A 583 -9.58 26.45 5.21
C PRO A 583 -10.50 27.67 5.30
N VAL A 584 -11.47 27.65 6.22
CA VAL A 584 -12.38 28.76 6.54
C VAL A 584 -12.47 28.94 8.05
N THR A 585 -12.87 30.14 8.49
CA THR A 585 -13.26 30.35 9.88
C THR A 585 -14.56 29.59 10.14
N GLY A 586 -14.75 29.05 11.35
CA GLY A 586 -15.97 28.35 11.71
C GLY A 586 -15.85 27.49 12.97
N LEU A 587 -16.94 26.82 13.32
CA LEU A 587 -16.97 25.83 14.40
C LEU A 587 -16.73 24.44 13.83
N TYR A 588 -15.66 23.78 14.26
CA TYR A 588 -15.26 22.44 13.83
C TYR A 588 -15.48 21.42 14.93
N PHE A 589 -15.88 20.20 14.57
CA PHE A 589 -15.92 19.05 15.46
C PHE A 589 -14.76 18.13 15.14
N PHE A 590 -14.00 17.71 16.15
CA PHE A 590 -12.92 16.73 16.04
C PHE A 590 -13.20 15.53 16.92
N SER A 591 -12.93 14.33 16.41
CA SER A 591 -13.00 13.07 17.15
C SER A 591 -11.77 12.26 16.85
N PHE A 592 -11.16 11.67 17.87
CA PHE A 592 -10.01 10.80 17.71
C PHE A 592 -10.09 9.59 18.62
N THR A 593 -9.62 8.47 18.09
CA THR A 593 -9.50 7.19 18.78
C THR A 593 -8.03 6.79 18.80
N ALA A 594 -7.54 6.46 19.99
CA ALA A 594 -6.23 5.91 20.26
C ALA A 594 -6.40 4.47 20.73
N ALA A 595 -5.68 3.53 20.12
CA ALA A 595 -5.71 2.13 20.53
C ALA A 595 -4.31 1.66 20.98
N ASP A 596 -4.27 0.74 21.93
CA ASP A 596 -3.08 -0.04 22.28
C ASP A 596 -3.45 -1.53 22.35
N TYR A 597 -2.45 -2.38 22.16
CA TYR A 597 -2.56 -3.83 22.30
C TYR A 597 -1.81 -4.37 23.53
N LEU A 598 -0.87 -3.61 24.07
CA LEU A 598 0.00 -4.05 25.16
C LEU A 598 -0.33 -3.32 26.47
N LYS A 599 0.13 -3.86 27.61
CA LYS A 599 -0.11 -3.23 28.91
C LYS A 599 0.64 -1.91 29.05
N GLY A 600 -0.05 -0.79 29.23
CA GLY A 600 0.61 0.51 29.34
C GLY A 600 -0.33 1.70 29.27
N TYR A 601 0.24 2.89 29.45
CA TYR A 601 -0.49 4.14 29.26
C TYR A 601 -0.67 4.43 27.78
N MET A 602 -1.91 4.75 27.41
CA MET A 602 -2.25 5.33 26.12
C MET A 602 -2.85 6.71 26.35
N GLY A 603 -2.55 7.65 25.47
CA GLY A 603 -3.10 8.97 25.60
C GLY A 603 -2.60 9.93 24.56
N LEU A 604 -3.41 10.94 24.24
CA LEU A 604 -3.13 11.91 23.20
C LEU A 604 -3.46 13.33 23.67
N TYR A 605 -2.58 14.26 23.31
CA TYR A 605 -2.89 15.67 23.31
C TYR A 605 -3.51 16.08 21.98
N LEU A 606 -4.55 16.91 22.04
CA LEU A 606 -5.02 17.68 20.89
C LEU A 606 -4.55 19.13 21.06
N TYR A 607 -3.86 19.64 20.06
CA TYR A 607 -3.33 21.00 20.03
C TYR A 607 -4.08 21.87 19.03
N ARG A 608 -4.22 23.16 19.35
CA ARG A 608 -4.56 24.25 18.41
C ARG A 608 -3.41 25.25 18.38
N ASN A 609 -2.75 25.44 17.23
CA ASN A 609 -1.65 26.40 17.06
C ASN A 609 -0.56 26.29 18.15
N GLU A 610 -0.17 25.07 18.54
CA GLU A 610 0.78 24.77 19.63
C GLU A 610 0.26 24.98 21.07
N GLN A 611 -1.01 25.31 21.28
CA GLN A 611 -1.63 25.31 22.60
C GLN A 611 -2.40 24.00 22.86
N PRO A 612 -2.16 23.30 23.98
CA PRO A 612 -2.87 22.07 24.30
C PRO A 612 -4.32 22.41 24.67
N VAL A 613 -5.26 21.75 23.99
CA VAL A 613 -6.70 21.93 24.20
C VAL A 613 -7.25 20.87 25.15
N THR A 614 -6.92 19.61 24.89
CA THR A 614 -7.35 18.48 25.72
C THR A 614 -6.28 17.41 25.75
N PHE A 615 -6.20 16.70 26.87
CA PHE A 615 -5.41 15.50 27.04
C PHE A 615 -6.34 14.38 27.44
N SER A 616 -6.32 13.29 26.67
CA SER A 616 -7.08 12.08 27.00
C SER A 616 -6.09 10.99 27.38
N LEU A 617 -6.25 10.42 28.58
CA LEU A 617 -5.41 9.36 29.15
C LEU A 617 -6.25 8.13 29.48
N ASP A 618 -5.72 6.95 29.18
CA ASP A 618 -6.22 5.65 29.64
C ASP A 618 -5.07 4.69 29.97
N LEU A 619 -5.37 3.64 30.74
CA LEU A 619 -4.41 2.60 31.12
C LEU A 619 -4.92 1.23 30.67
N ASN A 620 -4.19 0.60 29.74
CA ASN A 620 -4.42 -0.80 29.40
C ASN A 620 -3.77 -1.69 30.46
N ASP A 621 -4.53 -2.09 31.49
CA ASP A 621 -4.02 -2.86 32.62
C ASP A 621 -4.04 -4.39 32.39
N HIS A 622 -4.94 -4.85 31.53
CA HIS A 622 -5.18 -6.26 31.23
C HIS A 622 -4.26 -6.79 30.13
N GLY A 623 -3.84 -5.94 29.19
CA GLY A 623 -3.17 -6.35 27.95
C GLY A 623 -4.17 -6.94 26.96
N GLY A 624 -3.87 -6.84 25.67
CA GLY A 624 -4.84 -7.05 24.59
C GLY A 624 -5.39 -5.73 24.06
N TYR A 625 -6.31 -5.79 23.09
CA TYR A 625 -6.86 -4.59 22.47
C TYR A 625 -7.66 -3.76 23.47
N ALA A 626 -7.21 -2.53 23.67
CA ALA A 626 -7.95 -1.48 24.36
C ALA A 626 -7.92 -0.22 23.49
N SER A 627 -8.98 0.57 23.55
CA SER A 627 -9.04 1.83 22.85
C SER A 627 -9.75 2.88 23.67
N MET A 628 -9.35 4.13 23.44
CA MET A 628 -9.98 5.30 24.01
C MET A 628 -10.37 6.28 22.91
N THR A 629 -11.52 6.92 23.08
CA THR A 629 -12.04 7.89 22.13
C THR A 629 -12.36 9.19 22.85
N SER A 630 -12.01 10.31 22.23
CA SER A 630 -12.31 11.64 22.73
C SER A 630 -12.70 12.56 21.59
N ALA A 631 -13.52 13.56 21.89
CA ALA A 631 -14.03 14.49 20.90
C ALA A 631 -14.19 15.90 21.49
N VAL A 632 -14.05 16.92 20.63
CA VAL A 632 -14.13 18.32 21.02
C VAL A 632 -14.65 19.18 19.86
N ALA A 633 -15.49 20.16 20.17
CA ALA A 633 -15.86 21.22 19.24
C ALA A 633 -14.97 22.45 19.46
N LEU A 634 -14.35 22.98 18.40
CA LEU A 634 -13.41 24.09 18.43
C LEU A 634 -13.77 25.14 17.40
N GLN A 635 -13.87 26.40 17.85
CA GLN A 635 -13.91 27.53 16.94
C GLN A 635 -12.50 27.79 16.42
N LEU A 636 -12.33 27.74 15.10
CA LEU A 636 -11.06 27.93 14.42
C LEU A 636 -11.18 29.11 13.46
N ASP A 637 -10.10 29.90 13.40
CA ASP A 637 -9.94 30.91 12.36
C ASP A 637 -9.28 30.28 11.12
N ARG A 638 -9.53 30.84 9.94
CA ARG A 638 -8.85 30.41 8.71
C ARG A 638 -7.33 30.42 8.91
N GLY A 639 -6.71 29.26 8.69
CA GLY A 639 -5.28 29.03 8.87
C GLY A 639 -4.88 28.42 10.21
N ASP A 640 -5.79 28.30 11.17
CA ASP A 640 -5.53 27.60 12.43
C ASP A 640 -5.22 26.12 12.19
N ARG A 641 -4.27 25.60 12.97
CA ARG A 641 -3.73 24.25 12.83
C ARG A 641 -4.11 23.38 14.03
N VAL A 642 -4.66 22.20 13.76
CA VAL A 642 -5.02 21.18 14.75
C VAL A 642 -4.20 19.92 14.52
N ARG A 643 -3.56 19.40 15.57
CA ARG A 643 -2.73 18.19 15.52
C ARG A 643 -2.91 17.34 16.77
N LEU A 644 -2.67 16.04 16.63
CA LEU A 644 -2.58 15.11 17.74
C LEU A 644 -1.13 14.81 18.07
N ALA A 645 -0.80 14.72 19.36
CA ALA A 645 0.54 14.41 19.83
C ALA A 645 0.52 13.27 20.84
N LEU A 646 1.45 12.34 20.67
CA LEU A 646 1.68 11.24 21.60
C LEU A 646 2.72 11.70 22.64
N PRO A 647 2.43 11.64 23.95
CA PRO A 647 3.39 11.96 24.98
C PRO A 647 4.64 11.07 24.91
N ALA A 648 5.76 11.58 25.44
CA ALA A 648 6.96 10.78 25.61
C ALA A 648 6.66 9.50 26.42
N SER A 649 7.31 8.40 26.06
CA SER A 649 7.13 7.06 26.67
C SER A 649 5.76 6.39 26.46
N TYR A 650 4.81 7.03 25.77
CA TYR A 650 3.50 6.44 25.47
C TYR A 650 3.54 5.73 24.13
N ARG A 651 2.65 4.75 23.92
CA ARG A 651 2.55 4.01 22.66
C ARG A 651 1.12 3.85 22.20
N LEU A 652 0.98 3.59 20.92
CA LEU A 652 -0.26 3.16 20.28
C LEU A 652 -0.01 1.93 19.42
N TYR A 653 -1.11 1.35 18.95
CA TYR A 653 -1.14 0.27 17.99
C TYR A 653 -2.09 0.62 16.84
N ASP A 654 -1.63 0.39 15.61
CA ASP A 654 -2.47 0.46 14.43
C ASP A 654 -1.99 -0.50 13.33
N ASP A 655 -2.92 -1.05 12.56
CA ASP A 655 -2.64 -1.95 11.45
C ASP A 655 -3.65 -1.76 10.30
N SER A 656 -3.68 -2.70 9.35
CA SER A 656 -4.57 -2.65 8.19
C SER A 656 -6.06 -2.50 8.53
N ARG A 657 -6.46 -2.76 9.79
CA ARG A 657 -7.83 -2.67 10.29
C ARG A 657 -8.23 -1.29 10.83
N ASN A 658 -7.30 -0.32 10.93
CA ASN A 658 -7.54 1.04 11.46
C ASN A 658 -8.12 1.05 12.89
N PHE A 659 -7.32 0.71 13.88
CA PHE A 659 -7.67 0.84 15.30
C PHE A 659 -7.59 2.28 15.81
N SER A 660 -6.66 3.08 15.26
CA SER A 660 -6.48 4.48 15.64
C SER A 660 -6.92 5.39 14.50
N VAL A 661 -7.88 6.29 14.75
CA VAL A 661 -8.51 7.14 13.74
C VAL A 661 -8.59 8.58 14.23
N PHE A 662 -8.31 9.55 13.36
CA PHE A 662 -8.52 10.97 13.60
C PHE A 662 -9.45 11.55 12.54
N SER A 663 -10.55 12.15 12.97
CA SER A 663 -11.55 12.75 12.10
C SER A 663 -11.94 14.15 12.56
N GLY A 664 -12.37 14.98 11.62
CA GLY A 664 -12.99 16.24 11.95
C GLY A 664 -13.72 16.88 10.77
N PHE A 665 -14.71 17.71 11.06
CA PHE A 665 -15.53 18.37 10.05
C PHE A 665 -16.04 19.72 10.53
N LEU A 666 -16.36 20.60 9.57
CA LEU A 666 -16.98 21.89 9.81
C LEU A 666 -18.46 21.70 10.15
N LEU A 667 -18.90 22.23 11.28
CA LEU A 667 -20.31 22.30 11.66
C LEU A 667 -20.97 23.52 11.02
N PHE A 668 -20.40 24.70 11.27
CA PHE A 668 -20.93 25.98 10.79
C PHE A 668 -19.77 26.92 10.40
N PRO A 669 -19.73 27.46 9.17
CA PRO A 669 -18.75 28.47 8.74
C PRO A 669 -18.97 29.84 9.41
#